data_AF-A0AAW0X0Z9-F1
#
_entry.id   AF-A0AAW0X0Z9-F1
#
_cell.length_a   1.000
_cell.length_b   1.000
_cell.length_c   1.000
_cell.angle_alpha   90.00
_cell.angle_beta   90.00
_cell.angle_gamma   90.00
#
_symmetry.space_group_name_H-M   'P 1'
#
loop_
_entity.id
_entity.type
_entity.pdbx_description
1 polymer ?
#
loop_
_entity_poly.entity_id
_entity_poly.type
_entity_poly.pdbx_seq_one_letter_code
_entity_poly.pdbx_strand_id
1 'polypeptide(L)'
;MEYLLKQLQGPEAWRASWYSSERNHDNLTRLLVRASYRGATLTAAFIQQRGGSVTSLTASGHTALHIALDAGHMQTVECLVRHMGANLFLCDGLGRLPLLLCPQDKRDQLLEDALCQAYRVLDFRMGKIRSGLEKQNLAYVMVLMAVLYNEADFFSSEANLPCMKHGLFPDVHLSSERTTSLSTEADLSSVETFPSRKWKEVFLQMAIMLRQIEERQFLDDNWLKDLLSCLSQKRIERNDTVTAAEVNDDLDLDEELFFLLIEELKKKHHSLSSENHKKDPELEDLLNSTLHRALRLCCECDLLLLTHLLFTVAAVPVDEIIDPVSGSTALHIVASHGRIGLMDYLLSRNASPSVLDHAGRTPAHLAYMFGHSAVGDCLCEGFEESRSKAGNCPKDLLVAFKKYLKMYHLEKNIRVPMHELNDPLALTRAHLQQFKWKWRSNFQRAVKNLHVDFTSGEAQEVQTILTEEIKKILSDQARINPLWEGDLQVLGSSADNLRLYAPDEFDCNVVLKKISGFPGGGLKVKHTPFPREVAEMKGYSTCVCVTAVNESLKSYIDGPNIVRLFSNDFLKCLENFKFSDNRLSFVPPGTRKTQVGISVSFAWEGSEFPLLLIEVDIVPILKIPWPGSQQRPPMTPPDVDTLYISNTGDGEWRYSFAAIESRIFRALPGNRRLVFLACKLLIVTLKVVSWAPRDVKELFTYWNGRRFKIPAPAGFILKNTFLQEMEDVKDNAEWDTQKLYERMCSVFSRMCIRDYDVTSGTTRYFHGKVHAYFGGNTEKPSIGLAAPEILAFLESLKAS
;
A
#
# COMPACT_ATOMS: atom_id res chain seq x y z
N MET A 1 -0.01 31.45 -19.41
CA MET A 1 0.34 32.31 -18.26
C MET A 1 -0.73 33.36 -18.00
N GLU A 2 -1.05 34.25 -18.94
CA GLU A 2 -2.12 35.26 -18.78
C GLU A 2 -3.50 34.67 -18.46
N TYR A 3 -3.87 33.54 -19.08
CA TYR A 3 -5.11 32.83 -18.78
C TYR A 3 -5.19 32.40 -17.30
N LEU A 4 -4.12 31.81 -16.76
CA LEU A 4 -4.06 31.38 -15.37
C LEU A 4 -4.09 32.58 -14.43
N LEU A 5 -3.35 33.65 -14.74
CA LEU A 5 -3.37 34.89 -13.97
C LEU A 5 -4.77 35.50 -13.91
N LYS A 6 -5.50 35.51 -15.02
CA LYS A 6 -6.88 36.02 -15.10
C LYS A 6 -7.87 35.15 -14.31
N GLN A 7 -7.66 33.83 -14.27
CA GLN A 7 -8.45 32.89 -13.47
C GLN A 7 -8.16 33.03 -11.96
N LEU A 8 -6.88 33.19 -11.58
CA LEU A 8 -6.45 33.38 -10.20
C LEU A 8 -6.89 34.74 -9.62
N GLN A 9 -7.11 35.74 -10.48
CA GLN A 9 -7.66 37.05 -10.10
C GLN A 9 -9.20 37.07 -10.08
N GLY A 10 -9.85 35.97 -10.46
CA GLY A 10 -11.31 35.84 -10.45
C GLY A 10 -11.88 35.50 -9.07
N PRO A 11 -13.21 35.66 -8.88
CA PRO A 11 -13.88 35.39 -7.60
C PRO A 11 -13.84 33.91 -7.18
N GLU A 12 -13.47 33.01 -8.09
CA GLU A 12 -13.36 31.58 -7.87
C GLU A 12 -11.93 31.07 -8.14
N ALA A 13 -10.92 31.76 -7.60
CA ALA A 13 -9.50 31.44 -7.82
C ALA A 13 -9.13 29.96 -7.54
N TRP A 14 -9.85 29.28 -6.64
CA TRP A 14 -9.69 27.85 -6.34
C TRP A 14 -10.16 26.91 -7.47
N ARG A 15 -10.91 27.41 -8.46
CA ARG A 15 -11.31 26.68 -9.68
C ARG A 15 -10.36 26.89 -10.86
N ALA A 16 -9.36 27.76 -10.73
CA ALA A 16 -8.36 27.97 -11.77
C ALA A 16 -7.68 26.65 -12.15
N SER A 17 -7.57 26.38 -13.44
CA SER A 17 -6.98 25.15 -13.97
C SER A 17 -5.96 25.48 -15.07
N TRP A 18 -4.78 24.87 -14.97
CA TRP A 18 -3.76 24.91 -16.00
C TRP A 18 -3.90 23.66 -16.87
N TYR A 19 -4.42 23.83 -18.08
CA TYR A 19 -4.47 22.78 -19.10
C TYR A 19 -3.41 23.07 -20.16
N SER A 20 -2.16 22.66 -19.93
CA SER A 20 -1.25 22.41 -21.04
C SER A 20 -1.13 20.91 -21.26
N SER A 21 -1.21 20.49 -22.52
CA SER A 21 -0.97 19.12 -22.99
C SER A 21 0.46 18.65 -22.73
N GLU A 22 1.35 19.58 -22.38
CA GLU A 22 2.71 19.34 -21.95
C GLU A 22 2.82 19.73 -20.47
N ARG A 23 2.77 18.75 -19.56
CA ARG A 23 3.13 18.97 -18.14
C ARG A 23 4.63 19.20 -18.06
N ASN A 24 5.05 20.42 -18.38
CA ASN A 24 6.46 20.78 -18.35
C ASN A 24 6.84 21.12 -16.90
N HIS A 25 7.21 20.11 -16.11
CA HIS A 25 7.53 20.21 -14.68
C HIS A 25 8.53 21.32 -14.39
N ASP A 26 9.52 21.52 -15.26
CA ASP A 26 10.52 22.60 -15.15
C ASP A 26 9.87 24.00 -15.18
N ASN A 27 8.87 24.23 -16.03
CA ASN A 27 8.16 25.51 -16.05
C ASN A 27 7.35 25.75 -14.77
N LEU A 28 6.69 24.71 -14.25
CA LEU A 28 5.96 24.82 -12.97
C LEU A 28 6.93 25.05 -11.80
N THR A 29 8.08 24.38 -11.78
CA THR A 29 9.12 24.60 -10.78
C THR A 29 9.70 26.01 -10.85
N ARG A 30 9.98 26.54 -12.05
CA ARG A 30 10.42 27.95 -12.22
C ARG A 30 9.37 28.95 -11.72
N LEU A 31 8.09 28.68 -11.97
CA LEU A 31 6.99 29.51 -11.47
C LEU A 31 6.87 29.43 -9.95
N LEU A 32 7.07 28.24 -9.37
CA LEU A 32 7.09 28.03 -7.92
C LEU A 32 8.22 28.83 -7.28
N VAL A 33 9.44 28.74 -7.83
CA VAL A 33 10.60 29.53 -7.40
C VAL A 33 10.33 31.03 -7.47
N ARG A 34 9.70 31.49 -8.56
CA ARG A 34 9.31 32.91 -8.72
C ARG A 34 8.27 33.33 -7.67
N ALA A 35 7.30 32.48 -7.36
CA ALA A 35 6.31 32.73 -6.32
C ALA A 35 6.97 32.79 -4.94
N SER A 36 7.92 31.89 -4.65
CA SER A 36 8.73 31.88 -3.42
C SER A 36 9.54 33.16 -3.25
N TYR A 37 10.22 33.63 -4.30
CA TYR A 37 10.95 34.89 -4.30
C TYR A 37 10.08 36.12 -4.01
N ARG A 38 8.78 36.05 -4.33
CA ARG A 38 7.82 37.14 -4.12
C ARG A 38 7.02 37.00 -2.84
N GLY A 39 7.23 35.93 -2.06
CA GLY A 39 6.43 35.63 -0.88
C GLY A 39 4.97 35.26 -1.19
N ALA A 40 4.68 34.82 -2.42
CA ALA A 40 3.33 34.51 -2.87
C ALA A 40 2.90 33.10 -2.44
N THR A 41 2.73 32.88 -1.13
CA THR A 41 2.53 31.57 -0.50
C THR A 41 1.38 30.76 -1.11
N LEU A 42 0.20 31.37 -1.31
CA LEU A 42 -0.95 30.67 -1.88
C LEU A 42 -0.73 30.27 -3.34
N THR A 43 -0.05 31.13 -4.10
CA THR A 43 0.32 30.83 -5.49
C THR A 43 1.32 29.70 -5.55
N ALA A 44 2.32 29.68 -4.66
CA ALA A 44 3.27 28.60 -4.53
C ALA A 44 2.57 27.26 -4.19
N ALA A 45 1.66 27.26 -3.21
CA ALA A 45 0.89 26.07 -2.84
C ALA A 45 0.07 25.51 -4.01
N PHE A 46 -0.60 26.40 -4.76
CA PHE A 46 -1.35 26.01 -5.93
C PHE A 46 -0.45 25.42 -7.03
N ILE A 47 0.71 26.03 -7.31
CA ILE A 47 1.64 25.53 -8.33
C ILE A 47 2.18 24.15 -7.95
N GLN A 48 2.52 23.92 -6.68
CA GLN A 48 2.97 22.62 -6.20
C GLN A 48 1.88 21.55 -6.38
N GLN A 49 0.62 21.86 -6.07
CA GLN A 49 -0.51 20.94 -6.31
C GLN A 49 -0.70 20.60 -7.78
N ARG A 50 -0.21 21.44 -8.70
CA ARG A 50 -0.23 21.18 -10.15
C ARG A 50 1.03 20.46 -10.65
N GLY A 51 1.99 20.15 -9.78
CA GLY A 51 3.20 19.39 -10.10
C GLY A 51 4.50 20.19 -10.12
N GLY A 52 4.51 21.45 -9.65
CA GLY A 52 5.76 22.17 -9.40
C GLY A 52 6.56 21.52 -8.28
N SER A 53 7.85 21.30 -8.48
CA SER A 53 8.71 20.63 -7.50
C SER A 53 9.29 21.63 -6.51
N VAL A 54 9.16 21.34 -5.20
CA VAL A 54 9.81 22.11 -4.13
C VAL A 54 11.28 21.71 -3.92
N THR A 55 11.73 20.62 -4.56
CA THR A 55 13.04 20.01 -4.35
C THR A 55 13.99 20.19 -5.52
N SER A 56 13.50 20.44 -6.74
CA SER A 56 14.41 20.60 -7.88
C SER A 56 15.25 21.86 -7.73
N LEU A 57 16.50 21.76 -8.17
CA LEU A 57 17.43 22.88 -8.20
C LEU A 57 17.20 23.72 -9.45
N THR A 58 17.24 25.04 -9.31
CA THR A 58 17.30 25.96 -10.45
C THR A 58 18.61 25.79 -11.23
N ALA A 59 18.73 26.43 -12.39
CA ALA A 59 20.01 26.53 -13.10
C ALA A 59 21.13 27.18 -12.26
N SER A 60 20.77 27.99 -11.25
CA SER A 60 21.70 28.56 -10.27
C SER A 60 21.92 27.67 -9.04
N GLY A 61 21.40 26.44 -9.04
CA GLY A 61 21.55 25.47 -7.95
C GLY A 61 20.68 25.73 -6.73
N HIS A 62 19.61 26.53 -6.78
CA HIS A 62 18.79 26.85 -5.60
C HIS A 62 17.45 26.12 -5.62
N THR A 63 16.93 25.70 -4.46
CA THR A 63 15.53 25.24 -4.35
C THR A 63 14.58 26.41 -4.10
N ALA A 64 13.27 26.18 -4.25
CA ALA A 64 12.24 27.15 -3.87
C ALA A 64 12.34 27.58 -2.38
N LEU A 65 12.88 26.71 -1.52
CA LEU A 65 13.09 26.99 -0.09
C LEU A 65 14.26 27.95 0.14
N HIS A 66 15.41 27.72 -0.51
CA HIS A 66 16.55 28.65 -0.45
C HIS A 66 16.14 30.07 -0.87
N ILE A 67 15.40 30.18 -1.97
CA ILE A 67 14.97 31.47 -2.51
C ILE A 67 13.98 32.18 -1.57
N ALA A 68 13.09 31.44 -0.91
CA ALA A 68 12.19 32.01 0.09
C ALA A 68 12.95 32.49 1.35
N LEU A 69 13.99 31.75 1.75
CA LEU A 69 14.86 32.10 2.88
C LEU A 69 15.72 33.33 2.58
N ASP A 70 16.40 33.36 1.44
CA ASP A 70 17.22 34.51 1.00
C ASP A 70 16.37 35.79 0.85
N ALA A 71 15.09 35.65 0.47
CA ALA A 71 14.15 36.77 0.37
C ALA A 71 13.46 37.13 1.70
N GLY A 72 13.70 36.38 2.78
CA GLY A 72 13.11 36.63 4.11
C GLY A 72 11.61 36.33 4.23
N HIS A 73 11.04 35.50 3.35
CA HIS A 73 9.61 35.22 3.30
C HIS A 73 9.21 34.04 4.19
N MET A 74 9.27 34.22 5.51
CA MET A 74 9.06 33.14 6.49
C MET A 74 7.71 32.44 6.39
N GLN A 75 6.60 33.14 6.10
CA GLN A 75 5.31 32.46 5.90
C GLN A 75 5.32 31.52 4.69
N THR A 76 6.09 31.84 3.66
CA THR A 76 6.29 30.97 2.50
C THR A 76 7.21 29.80 2.85
N VAL A 77 8.28 30.04 3.61
CA VAL A 77 9.18 28.99 4.13
C VAL A 77 8.41 27.96 4.97
N GLU A 78 7.64 28.40 5.96
CA GLU A 78 6.81 27.54 6.81
C GLU A 78 5.82 26.73 5.97
N CYS A 79 5.18 27.35 4.97
CA CYS A 79 4.24 26.65 4.09
C CYS A 79 4.94 25.62 3.19
N LEU A 80 6.09 25.97 2.62
CA LEU A 80 6.92 25.07 1.80
C LEU A 80 7.31 23.81 2.59
N VAL A 81 7.70 23.98 3.86
CA VAL A 81 8.08 22.87 4.73
C VAL A 81 6.85 22.09 5.19
N ARG A 82 5.94 22.73 5.94
CA ARG A 82 4.81 22.06 6.63
C ARG A 82 3.77 21.45 5.70
N HIS A 83 3.55 22.06 4.54
CA HIS A 83 2.44 21.69 3.65
C HIS A 83 2.88 21.16 2.29
N MET A 84 4.10 21.48 1.84
CA MET A 84 4.58 21.10 0.51
C MET A 84 5.74 20.11 0.54
N GLY A 85 6.33 19.80 1.70
CA GLY A 85 7.40 18.80 1.82
C GLY A 85 8.76 19.27 1.34
N ALA A 86 9.07 20.57 1.44
CA ALA A 86 10.38 21.09 1.10
C ALA A 86 11.48 20.49 2.00
N ASN A 87 12.63 20.16 1.40
CA ASN A 87 13.75 19.55 2.12
C ASN A 87 14.61 20.61 2.80
N LEU A 88 14.73 20.52 4.13
CA LEU A 88 15.63 21.38 4.93
C LEU A 88 17.11 21.03 4.75
N PHE A 89 17.40 19.87 4.17
CA PHE A 89 18.74 19.28 4.10
C PHE A 89 19.26 19.06 2.68
N LEU A 90 18.56 19.60 1.68
CA LEU A 90 19.06 19.60 0.30
C LEU A 90 19.92 20.84 0.08
N CYS A 91 21.21 20.67 -0.14
CA CYS A 91 22.14 21.78 -0.38
C CYS A 91 21.84 22.52 -1.70
N ASP A 92 22.09 23.83 -1.71
CA ASP A 92 22.18 24.59 -2.97
C ASP A 92 23.51 24.33 -3.70
N GLY A 93 23.68 24.97 -4.87
CA GLY A 93 24.92 24.91 -5.66
C GLY A 93 26.14 25.52 -4.98
N LEU A 94 25.98 26.16 -3.82
CA LEU A 94 27.06 26.65 -2.96
C LEU A 94 27.32 25.72 -1.76
N GLY A 95 26.60 24.60 -1.67
CA GLY A 95 26.69 23.65 -0.56
C GLY A 95 25.94 24.09 0.70
N ARG A 96 25.18 25.21 0.67
CA ARG A 96 24.47 25.74 1.84
C ARG A 96 23.21 24.91 2.09
N LEU A 97 22.97 24.53 3.34
CA LEU A 97 21.74 23.86 3.76
C LEU A 97 20.65 24.90 4.03
N PRO A 98 19.41 24.71 3.55
CA PRO A 98 18.28 25.57 3.89
C PRO A 98 18.12 25.75 5.39
N LEU A 99 18.30 24.67 6.17
CA LEU A 99 18.21 24.72 7.63
C LEU A 99 19.19 25.72 8.26
N LEU A 100 20.39 25.87 7.70
CA LEU A 100 21.40 26.80 8.21
C LEU A 100 21.12 28.25 7.82
N LEU A 101 20.46 28.46 6.67
CA LEU A 101 20.00 29.79 6.25
C LEU A 101 18.81 30.29 7.09
N CYS A 102 18.08 29.38 7.74
CA CYS A 102 16.99 29.74 8.64
C CYS A 102 17.49 30.47 9.89
N PRO A 103 16.77 31.50 10.36
CA PRO A 103 17.02 32.13 11.66
C PRO A 103 17.06 31.09 12.78
N GLN A 104 18.01 31.23 13.72
CA GLN A 104 18.23 30.26 14.79
C GLN A 104 16.97 29.97 15.62
N ASP A 105 16.16 31.00 15.90
CA ASP A 105 14.89 30.91 16.64
C ASP A 105 13.77 30.17 15.89
N LYS A 106 13.98 29.84 14.61
CA LYS A 106 12.99 29.20 13.73
C LYS A 106 13.39 27.80 13.25
N ARG A 107 14.63 27.35 13.49
CA ARG A 107 15.12 26.05 13.01
C ARG A 107 14.31 24.90 13.59
N ASP A 108 14.14 24.87 14.91
CA ASP A 108 13.39 23.83 15.62
C ASP A 108 11.94 23.77 15.14
N GLN A 109 11.30 24.95 14.98
CA GLN A 109 9.91 25.00 14.52
C GLN A 109 9.75 24.47 13.08
N LEU A 110 10.72 24.70 12.20
CA LEU A 110 10.67 24.18 10.82
C LEU A 110 10.95 22.67 10.77
N LEU A 111 11.86 22.17 11.59
CA LEU A 111 12.08 20.73 11.71
C LEU A 111 10.84 20.02 12.28
N GLU A 112 10.23 20.59 13.32
CA GLU A 112 8.95 20.14 13.87
C GLU A 112 7.87 20.08 12.79
N ASP A 113 7.76 21.13 11.96
CA ASP A 113 6.78 21.22 10.89
C ASP A 113 6.97 20.11 9.83
N ALA A 114 8.22 19.84 9.46
CA ALA A 114 8.57 18.79 8.52
C ALA A 114 8.23 17.38 9.08
N LEU A 115 8.50 17.14 10.36
CA LEU A 115 8.16 15.87 11.01
C LEU A 115 6.66 15.69 11.22
N CYS A 116 5.94 16.75 11.62
CA CYS A 116 4.49 16.73 11.73
C CYS A 116 3.83 16.34 10.41
N GLN A 117 4.38 16.82 9.29
CA GLN A 117 3.92 16.42 7.96
C GLN A 117 4.16 14.92 7.71
N ALA A 118 5.37 14.42 7.99
CA ALA A 118 5.71 13.01 7.82
C ALA A 118 4.81 12.10 8.69
N TYR A 119 4.63 12.46 9.96
CA TYR A 119 3.72 11.78 10.90
C TYR A 119 2.29 11.73 10.35
N ARG A 120 1.73 12.85 9.85
CA ARG A 120 0.36 12.87 9.30
C ARG A 120 0.18 11.92 8.11
N VAL A 121 1.19 11.81 7.25
CA VAL A 121 1.16 10.88 6.11
C VAL A 121 1.17 9.44 6.61
N LEU A 122 1.99 9.13 7.61
CA LEU A 122 2.09 7.80 8.21
C LEU A 122 0.84 7.44 9.01
N ASP A 123 0.30 8.35 9.83
CA ASP A 123 -0.94 8.16 10.58
C ASP A 123 -2.14 7.92 9.65
N PHE A 124 -2.22 8.68 8.56
CA PHE A 124 -3.23 8.43 7.53
C PHE A 124 -3.10 7.02 6.90
N ARG A 125 -1.87 6.52 6.75
CA ARG A 125 -1.61 5.15 6.28
C ARG A 125 -1.97 4.12 7.36
N MET A 126 -1.65 4.37 8.63
CA MET A 126 -2.04 3.56 9.80
C MET A 126 -3.55 3.32 9.83
N GLY A 127 -4.35 4.38 9.65
CA GLY A 127 -5.81 4.30 9.68
C GLY A 127 -6.43 3.46 8.55
N LYS A 128 -5.68 3.10 7.50
CA LYS A 128 -6.14 2.23 6.40
C LYS A 128 -5.75 0.77 6.56
N ILE A 129 -4.74 0.50 7.37
CA ILE A 129 -4.21 -0.84 7.57
C ILE A 129 -5.16 -1.62 8.48
N ARG A 130 -5.50 -2.85 8.06
CA ARG A 130 -6.31 -3.78 8.86
C ARG A 130 -5.46 -4.77 9.65
N SER A 131 -4.28 -5.11 9.17
CA SER A 131 -3.32 -6.03 9.81
C SER A 131 -2.66 -5.39 11.04
N GLY A 132 -2.62 -6.10 12.16
CA GLY A 132 -1.90 -5.64 13.37
C GLY A 132 -0.40 -5.52 13.14
N LEU A 133 0.19 -6.45 12.39
CA LEU A 133 1.63 -6.50 12.11
C LEU A 133 2.12 -5.34 11.22
N GLU A 134 1.31 -4.94 10.23
CA GLU A 134 1.66 -3.78 9.40
C GLU A 134 1.55 -2.46 10.18
N LYS A 135 0.62 -2.37 11.15
CA LYS A 135 0.55 -1.23 12.06
C LYS A 135 1.78 -1.14 12.96
N GLN A 136 2.28 -2.29 13.41
CA GLN A 136 3.53 -2.36 14.17
C GLN A 136 4.72 -1.92 13.34
N ASN A 137 4.88 -2.45 12.13
CA ASN A 137 5.95 -2.02 11.22
C ASN A 137 5.95 -0.51 10.99
N LEU A 138 4.75 0.06 10.84
CA LEU A 138 4.60 1.49 10.63
C LEU A 138 4.89 2.29 11.92
N ALA A 139 4.50 1.79 13.09
CA ALA A 139 4.89 2.34 14.38
C ALA A 139 6.42 2.29 14.60
N TYR A 140 7.09 1.20 14.21
CA TYR A 140 8.57 1.11 14.27
C TYR A 140 9.25 2.15 13.40
N VAL A 141 8.74 2.38 12.18
CA VAL A 141 9.23 3.48 11.33
C VAL A 141 9.02 4.82 12.01
N MET A 142 7.88 5.02 12.69
CA MET A 142 7.61 6.26 13.42
C MET A 142 8.56 6.48 14.59
N VAL A 143 8.90 5.44 15.35
CA VAL A 143 9.93 5.51 16.41
C VAL A 143 11.30 5.83 15.81
N LEU A 144 11.67 5.16 14.72
CA LEU A 144 12.91 5.44 14.00
C LEU A 144 12.98 6.90 13.51
N MET A 145 11.86 7.51 13.11
CA MET A 145 11.82 8.94 12.78
C MET A 145 12.23 9.82 13.96
N ALA A 146 11.70 9.54 15.15
CA ALA A 146 11.99 10.30 16.36
C ALA A 146 13.47 10.14 16.76
N VAL A 147 14.01 8.93 16.62
CA VAL A 147 15.44 8.63 16.81
C VAL A 147 16.30 9.47 15.89
N LEU A 148 16.03 9.40 14.58
CA LEU A 148 16.83 10.07 13.57
C LEU A 148 16.71 11.61 13.66
N TYR A 149 15.61 12.12 14.22
CA TYR A 149 15.43 13.55 14.47
C TYR A 149 16.33 14.08 15.60
N ASN A 150 16.43 13.35 16.72
CA ASN A 150 17.34 13.77 17.80
C ASN A 150 18.80 13.82 17.32
N GLU A 151 19.15 12.98 16.34
CA GLU A 151 20.44 13.07 15.65
C GLU A 151 20.46 14.16 14.56
N ALA A 152 19.31 14.61 14.04
CA ALA A 152 19.25 15.77 13.14
C ALA A 152 19.60 17.08 13.87
N ASP A 153 19.27 17.20 15.15
CA ASP A 153 19.68 18.31 16.02
C ASP A 153 21.21 18.41 16.13
N PHE A 154 21.95 17.31 15.95
CA PHE A 154 23.41 17.33 15.83
C PHE A 154 23.89 18.23 14.68
N PHE A 155 23.15 18.27 13.55
CA PHE A 155 23.44 19.08 12.36
C PHE A 155 22.96 20.54 12.48
N SER A 156 22.29 20.91 13.58
CA SER A 156 21.84 22.28 13.82
C SER A 156 22.99 23.25 14.15
N SER A 157 24.15 22.71 14.54
CA SER A 157 25.37 23.48 14.84
C SER A 157 26.37 23.44 13.67
N GLU A 158 26.93 24.60 13.32
CA GLU A 158 27.92 24.72 12.22
C GLU A 158 29.20 23.87 12.45
N ALA A 159 29.47 23.47 13.68
CA ALA A 159 30.68 22.74 14.09
C ALA A 159 30.65 21.23 13.80
N ASN A 160 29.47 20.66 13.53
CA ASN A 160 29.25 19.21 13.52
C ASN A 160 29.03 18.60 12.13
N LEU A 161 29.08 19.40 11.08
CA LEU A 161 28.99 18.89 9.71
C LEU A 161 30.32 18.24 9.32
N PRO A 162 30.34 16.97 8.86
CA PRO A 162 31.51 16.45 8.18
C PRO A 162 31.76 17.38 7.00
N CYS A 163 32.90 18.04 6.99
CA CYS A 163 33.32 18.87 5.89
C CYS A 163 33.08 18.08 4.59
N MET A 164 32.16 18.53 3.73
CA MET A 164 32.04 18.02 2.37
C MET A 164 33.28 18.49 1.59
N LYS A 165 34.44 17.95 1.97
CA LYS A 165 35.67 18.04 1.20
C LYS A 165 35.55 16.99 0.12
N HIS A 166 35.27 17.41 -1.11
CA HIS A 166 36.00 17.03 -2.31
C HIS A 166 35.62 18.03 -3.43
N GLY A 167 36.53 18.97 -3.71
CA GLY A 167 36.47 19.80 -4.91
C GLY A 167 36.70 21.30 -4.69
N LEU A 168 37.98 21.70 -4.73
CA LEU A 168 38.53 23.02 -5.06
C LEU A 168 38.73 24.09 -3.94
N PHE A 169 40.03 24.37 -3.71
CA PHE A 169 40.72 25.55 -3.13
C PHE A 169 41.15 25.55 -1.64
N PRO A 170 42.29 26.22 -1.31
CA PRO A 170 43.35 25.68 -0.46
C PRO A 170 43.50 26.39 0.89
N ASP A 171 44.35 25.78 1.70
CA ASP A 171 44.83 26.11 3.05
C ASP A 171 44.74 27.57 3.51
N VAL A 172 44.13 27.75 4.69
CA VAL A 172 44.42 28.87 5.59
C VAL A 172 44.69 28.29 6.98
N HIS A 173 45.96 28.35 7.39
CA HIS A 173 46.44 28.16 8.75
C HIS A 173 45.72 29.06 9.74
N LEU A 174 45.41 28.57 10.95
CA LEU A 174 45.34 29.29 12.24
C LEU A 174 45.19 28.21 13.34
N SER A 175 46.31 27.73 13.89
CA SER A 175 46.96 28.12 15.15
C SER A 175 46.22 27.66 16.42
N SER A 176 46.89 26.77 17.13
CA SER A 176 46.67 26.32 18.50
C SER A 176 46.38 27.45 19.50
N GLU A 177 45.39 27.25 20.37
CA GLU A 177 45.48 27.37 21.84
C GLU A 177 44.09 27.52 22.49
N ARG A 178 43.75 26.57 23.37
CA ARG A 178 43.23 26.72 24.75
C ARG A 178 42.33 25.56 25.13
N THR A 179 42.98 24.49 25.56
CA THR A 179 42.47 23.57 26.57
C THR A 179 42.45 24.28 27.93
N THR A 180 41.28 24.38 28.57
CA THR A 180 41.20 24.46 30.03
C THR A 180 40.05 23.60 30.54
N SER A 181 40.44 22.70 31.43
CA SER A 181 39.69 21.75 32.24
C SER A 181 38.60 22.35 33.13
N LEU A 182 37.46 21.67 33.24
CA LEU A 182 36.52 21.67 34.38
C LEU A 182 35.93 20.25 34.43
N SER A 183 36.49 19.33 35.23
CA SER A 183 36.14 19.00 36.63
C SER A 183 34.70 18.51 36.84
N THR A 184 34.61 17.19 36.96
CA THR A 184 33.72 16.36 37.80
C THR A 184 32.71 17.05 38.71
N GLU A 185 31.48 16.52 38.64
CA GLU A 185 30.37 16.64 39.61
C GLU A 185 29.78 18.04 39.84
N ALA A 186 28.75 18.36 39.04
CA ALA A 186 27.59 19.14 39.50
C ALA A 186 26.37 18.84 38.62
N ASP A 187 25.34 18.28 39.24
CA ASP A 187 23.91 18.35 38.91
C ASP A 187 23.37 17.71 37.62
N LEU A 188 23.10 16.41 37.77
CA LEU A 188 22.08 15.60 37.06
C LEU A 188 20.62 16.06 37.31
N SER A 189 20.40 17.33 37.65
CA SER A 189 19.07 17.96 37.74
C SER A 189 18.78 18.93 36.58
N SER A 190 19.66 18.97 35.57
CA SER A 190 19.51 19.80 34.37
C SER A 190 19.06 19.05 33.11
N VAL A 191 18.71 17.77 33.22
CA VAL A 191 18.01 17.02 32.15
C VAL A 191 16.50 17.26 32.29
N GLU A 192 16.11 18.52 32.39
CA GLU A 192 14.72 18.93 32.24
C GLU A 192 14.49 19.34 30.78
N THR A 193 13.53 18.65 30.15
CA THR A 193 12.66 19.09 29.06
C THR A 193 13.04 18.74 27.61
N PHE A 194 12.21 17.89 27.01
CA PHE A 194 11.92 17.92 25.56
C PHE A 194 11.75 19.37 25.07
N PRO A 195 12.21 19.74 23.85
CA PRO A 195 12.41 21.15 23.47
C PRO A 195 11.15 22.03 23.40
N SER A 196 9.93 21.50 23.56
CA SER A 196 8.73 22.33 23.68
C SER A 196 7.53 21.60 24.27
N ARG A 197 6.55 22.35 24.81
CA ARG A 197 5.25 21.85 25.30
C ARG A 197 4.44 21.11 24.20
N LYS A 198 4.76 21.31 22.92
CA LYS A 198 4.14 20.63 21.76
C LYS A 198 4.76 19.25 21.48
N TRP A 199 6.03 19.02 21.84
CA TRP A 199 6.67 17.71 21.71
C TRP A 199 6.08 16.68 22.66
N LYS A 200 5.72 17.11 23.88
CA LYS A 200 4.92 16.27 24.77
C LYS A 200 3.67 15.77 24.05
N GLU A 201 3.00 16.56 23.22
CA GLU A 201 1.83 16.11 22.48
C GLU A 201 2.18 15.07 21.41
N VAL A 202 3.21 15.28 20.58
CA VAL A 202 3.58 14.32 19.51
C VAL A 202 4.14 13.02 20.08
N PHE A 203 5.04 13.10 21.06
CA PHE A 203 5.57 11.94 21.77
C PHE A 203 4.49 11.27 22.63
N LEU A 204 3.58 12.01 23.27
CA LEU A 204 2.44 11.41 23.96
C LEU A 204 1.47 10.77 22.99
N GLN A 205 1.24 11.32 21.78
CA GLN A 205 0.42 10.66 20.76
C GLN A 205 1.10 9.41 20.20
N MET A 206 2.44 9.42 20.05
CA MET A 206 3.23 8.25 19.67
C MET A 206 3.25 7.20 20.79
N ALA A 207 3.47 7.60 22.05
CA ALA A 207 3.45 6.75 23.23
C ALA A 207 2.04 6.22 23.53
N ILE A 208 0.98 7.03 23.40
CA ILE A 208 -0.43 6.58 23.45
C ILE A 208 -0.68 5.58 22.34
N MET A 209 -0.17 5.80 21.13
CA MET A 209 -0.34 4.84 20.03
C MET A 209 0.42 3.54 20.30
N LEU A 210 1.65 3.59 20.82
CA LEU A 210 2.44 2.43 21.24
C LEU A 210 1.73 1.68 22.38
N ARG A 211 1.23 2.40 23.39
CA ARG A 211 0.46 1.86 24.51
C ARG A 211 -0.88 1.28 24.05
N GLN A 212 -1.58 1.90 23.10
CA GLN A 212 -2.78 1.34 22.48
C GLN A 212 -2.49 0.09 21.63
N ILE A 213 -1.28 -0.02 21.06
CA ILE A 213 -0.81 -1.21 20.35
C ILE A 213 -0.49 -2.33 21.36
N GLU A 214 0.09 -1.97 22.50
CA GLU A 214 0.48 -2.86 23.62
C GLU A 214 -0.75 -3.36 24.42
N GLU A 215 -1.64 -2.46 24.84
CA GLU A 215 -2.90 -2.75 25.54
C GLU A 215 -3.85 -3.63 24.72
N ARG A 216 -3.75 -3.57 23.38
CA ARG A 216 -4.54 -4.42 22.47
C ARG A 216 -3.84 -5.73 22.12
N GLN A 217 -2.76 -6.09 22.84
CA GLN A 217 -2.00 -7.33 22.68
C GLN A 217 -1.51 -7.59 21.26
N PHE A 218 -1.27 -6.53 20.46
CA PHE A 218 -0.81 -6.76 19.10
C PHE A 218 0.65 -7.24 19.06
N LEU A 219 1.47 -6.85 20.06
CA LEU A 219 2.91 -7.16 20.18
C LEU A 219 3.18 -8.62 20.57
N ASP A 220 2.84 -9.55 19.70
CA ASP A 220 3.46 -10.87 19.70
C ASP A 220 4.65 -10.81 18.73
N ASP A 221 5.88 -10.61 19.20
CA ASP A 221 7.05 -11.34 18.69
C ASP A 221 8.33 -11.03 19.44
N ASN A 222 9.10 -12.11 19.60
CA ASN A 222 10.31 -12.21 20.39
C ASN A 222 11.43 -11.26 19.96
N TRP A 223 11.45 -10.62 18.79
CA TRP A 223 12.61 -9.80 18.41
C TRP A 223 12.81 -8.58 19.30
N LEU A 224 11.75 -7.90 19.77
CA LEU A 224 11.93 -6.80 20.73
C LEU A 224 12.45 -7.40 22.04
N LYS A 225 11.97 -8.58 22.47
CA LYS A 225 12.46 -9.32 23.64
C LYS A 225 13.86 -9.90 23.47
N ASP A 226 14.27 -10.27 22.26
CA ASP A 226 15.55 -10.89 21.87
C ASP A 226 16.59 -9.80 21.64
N LEU A 227 16.17 -8.66 21.07
CA LEU A 227 16.88 -7.39 21.07
C LEU A 227 17.04 -6.93 22.52
N LEU A 228 15.97 -6.77 23.30
CA LEU A 228 15.99 -6.44 24.74
C LEU A 228 16.85 -7.44 25.53
N SER A 229 16.83 -8.73 25.20
CA SER A 229 17.63 -9.81 25.79
C SER A 229 19.11 -9.69 25.43
N CYS A 230 19.45 -9.48 24.15
CA CYS A 230 20.83 -9.25 23.70
C CYS A 230 21.40 -7.95 24.26
N LEU A 231 20.58 -6.89 24.29
CA LEU A 231 20.92 -5.59 24.84
C LEU A 231 21.10 -5.66 26.37
N SER A 232 20.30 -6.46 27.07
CA SER A 232 20.45 -6.73 28.51
C SER A 232 21.58 -7.71 28.85
N GLN A 233 21.93 -8.66 27.98
CA GLN A 233 23.14 -9.48 28.13
C GLN A 233 24.41 -8.62 28.03
N LYS A 234 24.46 -7.69 27.07
CA LYS A 234 25.55 -6.70 26.94
C LYS A 234 25.62 -5.70 28.11
N ARG A 235 24.51 -5.49 28.85
CA ARG A 235 24.47 -4.75 30.12
C ARG A 235 25.20 -5.49 31.26
N ILE A 236 25.06 -6.82 31.32
CA ILE A 236 25.72 -7.67 32.33
C ILE A 236 27.24 -7.73 32.09
N GLU A 237 27.68 -7.74 30.83
CA GLU A 237 29.11 -7.75 30.48
C GLU A 237 29.82 -6.40 30.72
N ARG A 238 29.09 -5.30 30.87
CA ARG A 238 29.62 -3.93 31.10
C ARG A 238 29.91 -3.59 32.57
N ASN A 239 29.54 -4.45 33.52
CA ASN A 239 29.97 -4.41 34.93
C ASN A 239 29.74 -3.08 35.67
N ASP A 240 28.62 -2.39 35.43
CA ASP A 240 28.13 -1.35 36.33
C ASP A 240 27.27 -2.01 37.42
N THR A 241 27.72 -1.90 38.67
CA THR A 241 27.07 -2.46 39.85
C THR A 241 25.69 -1.84 40.07
N VAL A 242 24.64 -2.46 39.54
CA VAL A 242 23.26 -2.22 39.97
C VAL A 242 22.74 -3.52 40.58
N THR A 243 22.46 -3.49 41.88
CA THR A 243 21.92 -4.63 42.63
C THR A 243 20.49 -4.94 42.19
N ALA A 244 20.16 -6.22 42.11
CA ALA A 244 18.89 -6.79 41.61
C ALA A 244 17.60 -6.36 42.35
N ALA A 245 17.66 -5.39 43.27
CA ALA A 245 16.54 -4.90 44.07
C ALA A 245 15.94 -3.56 43.61
N GLU A 246 16.52 -2.90 42.58
CA GLU A 246 16.01 -1.62 42.03
C GLU A 246 15.21 -1.80 40.73
N VAL A 247 14.93 -3.03 40.31
CA VAL A 247 14.00 -3.30 39.20
C VAL A 247 12.57 -3.19 39.76
N ASN A 248 12.08 -1.96 39.87
CA ASN A 248 10.67 -1.68 40.07
C ASN A 248 9.89 -2.00 38.78
N ASP A 249 8.71 -2.60 38.93
CA ASP A 249 7.77 -3.04 37.88
C ASP A 249 7.17 -1.91 36.99
N ASP A 250 7.80 -0.74 36.92
CA ASP A 250 7.35 0.46 36.19
C ASP A 250 8.48 1.07 35.32
N LEU A 251 9.46 0.27 34.92
CA LEU A 251 10.57 0.72 34.06
C LEU A 251 10.08 1.03 32.63
N ASP A 252 10.07 2.33 32.31
CA ASP A 252 9.90 2.92 30.98
C ASP A 252 10.69 2.16 29.90
N LEU A 253 9.99 1.34 29.12
CA LEU A 253 10.51 0.63 27.95
C LEU A 253 10.98 1.58 26.82
N ASP A 254 10.77 2.89 26.95
CA ASP A 254 10.81 3.86 25.85
C ASP A 254 12.12 4.68 25.73
N GLU A 255 12.85 5.00 26.81
CA GLU A 255 14.02 5.91 26.72
C GLU A 255 15.37 5.18 26.62
N GLU A 256 15.59 4.12 27.38
CA GLU A 256 16.88 3.41 27.42
C GLU A 256 17.08 2.52 26.18
N LEU A 257 15.99 1.96 25.64
CA LEU A 257 15.97 1.20 24.39
C LEU A 257 16.22 2.09 23.17
N PHE A 258 15.64 3.29 23.20
CA PHE A 258 15.86 4.37 22.24
C PHE A 258 17.33 4.81 22.26
N PHE A 259 17.93 4.93 23.45
CA PHE A 259 19.35 5.24 23.61
C PHE A 259 20.28 4.14 23.07
N LEU A 260 19.94 2.86 23.25
CA LEU A 260 20.75 1.75 22.70
C LEU A 260 20.62 1.58 21.19
N LEU A 261 19.44 1.80 20.61
CA LEU A 261 19.26 1.84 19.15
C LEU A 261 20.06 3.02 18.55
N ILE A 262 20.05 4.17 19.23
CA ILE A 262 20.89 5.32 18.91
C ILE A 262 22.38 4.97 18.99
N GLU A 263 22.84 4.30 20.05
CA GLU A 263 24.23 3.86 20.21
C GLU A 263 24.67 2.91 19.10
N GLU A 264 23.83 1.97 18.67
CA GLU A 264 24.16 1.06 17.55
C GLU A 264 24.14 1.77 16.18
N LEU A 265 23.20 2.70 15.95
CA LEU A 265 23.24 3.58 14.77
C LEU A 265 24.49 4.46 14.77
N LYS A 266 24.91 4.98 15.93
CA LYS A 266 26.16 5.73 16.14
C LYS A 266 27.39 4.89 15.86
N LYS A 267 27.44 3.64 16.31
CA LYS A 267 28.53 2.69 16.01
C LYS A 267 28.64 2.41 14.51
N LYS A 268 27.52 2.29 13.79
CA LYS A 268 27.51 2.12 12.32
C LYS A 268 28.09 3.36 11.63
N HIS A 269 27.74 4.57 12.08
CA HIS A 269 28.32 5.83 11.59
C HIS A 269 29.82 5.97 11.92
N HIS A 270 30.28 5.55 13.10
CA HIS A 270 31.67 5.66 13.55
C HIS A 270 32.61 4.54 13.07
N SER A 271 32.11 3.57 12.30
CA SER A 271 32.93 2.48 11.72
C SER A 271 33.96 2.92 10.65
N LEU A 272 34.12 4.22 10.42
CA LEU A 272 35.30 4.81 9.77
C LEU A 272 36.48 5.04 10.74
N SER A 273 36.35 4.78 12.04
CA SER A 273 37.45 4.96 13.00
C SER A 273 37.24 4.20 14.33
N SER A 274 37.52 2.91 14.37
CA SER A 274 38.31 2.22 15.42
C SER A 274 38.07 0.71 15.41
N GLU A 275 39.17 -0.03 15.40
CA GLU A 275 39.23 -1.49 15.51
C GLU A 275 38.90 -1.92 16.96
N ASN A 276 38.16 -3.02 17.11
CA ASN A 276 37.90 -3.82 18.34
C ASN A 276 36.46 -3.87 18.91
N HIS A 277 35.44 -4.02 18.08
CA HIS A 277 34.16 -4.60 18.54
C HIS A 277 33.77 -5.84 17.72
N LYS A 278 33.51 -6.96 18.42
CA LYS A 278 32.91 -8.16 17.82
C LYS A 278 31.51 -7.79 17.32
N LYS A 279 31.32 -7.81 16.01
CA LYS A 279 30.01 -7.64 15.37
C LYS A 279 29.09 -8.80 15.78
N ASP A 280 27.88 -8.46 16.21
CA ASP A 280 26.80 -9.41 16.44
C ASP A 280 25.97 -9.52 15.14
N PRO A 281 26.10 -10.62 14.38
CA PRO A 281 25.54 -10.72 13.04
C PRO A 281 24.00 -10.73 13.04
N GLU A 282 23.36 -11.31 14.05
CA GLU A 282 21.89 -11.38 14.11
C GLU A 282 21.27 -9.99 14.34
N LEU A 283 21.93 -9.16 15.15
CA LEU A 283 21.54 -7.78 15.41
C LEU A 283 21.73 -6.89 14.17
N GLU A 284 22.83 -7.06 13.44
CA GLU A 284 23.13 -6.30 12.22
C GLU A 284 22.10 -6.58 11.11
N ASP A 285 21.73 -7.85 10.92
CA ASP A 285 20.71 -8.27 9.94
C ASP A 285 19.31 -7.70 10.26
N LEU A 286 18.92 -7.72 11.53
CA LEU A 286 17.64 -7.20 11.99
C LEU A 286 17.54 -5.68 11.82
N LEU A 287 18.62 -4.97 12.15
CA LEU A 287 18.72 -3.52 11.97
C LEU A 287 18.63 -3.16 10.48
N ASN A 288 19.39 -3.85 9.61
CA ASN A 288 19.37 -3.61 8.17
C ASN A 288 17.99 -3.87 7.57
N SER A 289 17.33 -4.98 7.93
CA SER A 289 15.96 -5.25 7.46
C SER A 289 14.96 -4.17 7.87
N THR A 290 15.10 -3.64 9.09
CA THR A 290 14.25 -2.55 9.57
C THR A 290 14.50 -1.25 8.82
N LEU A 291 15.77 -0.89 8.59
CA LEU A 291 16.16 0.28 7.80
C LEU A 291 15.65 0.18 6.35
N HIS A 292 15.75 -0.99 5.71
CA HIS A 292 15.23 -1.20 4.34
C HIS A 292 13.72 -1.05 4.28
N ARG A 293 12.99 -1.62 5.24
CA ARG A 293 11.51 -1.45 5.34
C ARG A 293 11.15 0.02 5.54
N ALA A 294 11.88 0.73 6.40
CA ALA A 294 11.67 2.16 6.65
C ALA A 294 11.92 2.98 5.40
N LEU A 295 13.08 2.79 4.75
CA LEU A 295 13.46 3.51 3.53
C LEU A 295 12.45 3.26 2.41
N ARG A 296 12.05 2.00 2.21
CA ARG A 296 11.02 1.64 1.25
C ARG A 296 9.69 2.35 1.52
N LEU A 297 9.20 2.34 2.77
CA LEU A 297 7.99 3.05 3.14
C LEU A 297 8.12 4.56 2.90
N CYS A 298 9.29 5.14 3.16
CA CYS A 298 9.57 6.54 2.86
C CYS A 298 9.50 6.83 1.36
N CYS A 299 10.08 5.98 0.52
CA CYS A 299 10.01 6.06 -0.94
C CYS A 299 8.56 5.92 -1.46
N GLU A 300 7.78 4.98 -0.93
CA GLU A 300 6.38 4.77 -1.31
C GLU A 300 5.49 5.96 -0.92
N CYS A 301 5.73 6.56 0.25
CA CYS A 301 4.91 7.62 0.84
C CYS A 301 5.37 9.06 0.51
N ASP A 302 6.49 9.25 -0.18
CA ASP A 302 7.08 10.57 -0.46
C ASP A 302 7.61 11.29 0.81
N LEU A 303 8.24 10.54 1.72
CA LEU A 303 8.76 11.05 3.00
C LEU A 303 10.21 11.49 2.86
N LEU A 304 10.39 12.63 2.21
CA LEU A 304 11.70 13.17 1.84
C LEU A 304 12.66 13.40 3.01
N LEU A 305 12.19 14.01 4.10
CA LEU A 305 13.02 14.25 5.29
C LEU A 305 13.58 12.95 5.86
N LEU A 306 12.73 11.95 6.08
CA LEU A 306 13.15 10.68 6.64
C LEU A 306 14.08 9.92 5.70
N THR A 307 13.81 10.00 4.40
CA THR A 307 14.69 9.43 3.37
C THR A 307 16.08 10.06 3.47
N HIS A 308 16.17 11.37 3.65
CA HIS A 308 17.43 12.05 3.87
C HIS A 308 18.14 11.53 5.13
N LEU A 309 17.45 11.52 6.27
CA LEU A 309 18.02 11.07 7.54
C LEU A 309 18.49 9.61 7.50
N LEU A 310 17.78 8.73 6.80
CA LEU A 310 18.21 7.34 6.63
C LEU A 310 19.54 7.23 5.85
N PHE A 311 19.76 8.08 4.85
CA PHE A 311 21.03 8.10 4.11
C PHE A 311 22.16 8.82 4.84
N THR A 312 21.86 9.86 5.62
CA THR A 312 22.89 10.69 6.27
C THR A 312 23.24 10.24 7.68
N VAL A 313 22.26 9.88 8.49
CA VAL A 313 22.45 9.46 9.88
C VAL A 313 22.65 7.94 9.97
N ALA A 314 21.75 7.17 9.35
CA ALA A 314 21.86 5.70 9.39
C ALA A 314 22.85 5.13 8.35
N ALA A 315 23.50 6.00 7.57
CA ALA A 315 24.52 5.67 6.57
C ALA A 315 24.09 4.56 5.60
N VAL A 316 22.81 4.51 5.24
CA VAL A 316 22.29 3.58 4.23
C VAL A 316 22.91 3.96 2.87
N PRO A 317 23.51 3.02 2.10
CA PRO A 317 23.99 3.31 0.76
C PRO A 317 22.82 3.67 -0.19
N VAL A 318 23.03 4.68 -1.04
CA VAL A 318 21.98 5.24 -1.91
C VAL A 318 21.43 4.21 -2.91
N ASP A 319 22.32 3.40 -3.49
CA ASP A 319 21.98 2.34 -4.45
C ASP A 319 21.85 0.95 -3.80
N GLU A 320 21.65 0.89 -2.48
CA GLU A 320 21.37 -0.39 -1.80
C GLU A 320 20.07 -1.02 -2.32
N ILE A 321 20.06 -2.35 -2.42
CA ILE A 321 18.84 -3.13 -2.71
C ILE A 321 17.98 -3.14 -1.45
N ILE A 322 16.82 -2.46 -1.51
CA ILE A 322 15.90 -2.34 -0.38
C ILE A 322 14.64 -3.21 -0.53
N ASP A 323 14.41 -3.75 -1.72
CA ASP A 323 13.41 -4.79 -1.96
C ASP A 323 14.10 -6.05 -2.52
N PRO A 324 14.43 -7.03 -1.66
CA PRO A 324 15.18 -8.21 -2.09
C PRO A 324 14.39 -9.12 -3.02
N VAL A 325 13.05 -9.04 -3.03
CA VAL A 325 12.20 -9.86 -3.92
C VAL A 325 12.40 -9.45 -5.38
N SER A 326 12.33 -8.15 -5.66
CA SER A 326 12.48 -7.61 -7.01
C SER A 326 13.93 -7.21 -7.34
N GLY A 327 14.81 -7.08 -6.36
CA GLY A 327 16.16 -6.51 -6.53
C GLY A 327 16.15 -4.99 -6.68
N SER A 328 15.09 -4.31 -6.20
CA SER A 328 14.89 -2.88 -6.42
C SER A 328 15.64 -2.02 -5.40
N THR A 329 16.27 -0.95 -5.90
CA THR A 329 16.85 0.15 -5.08
C THR A 329 15.81 1.21 -4.72
N ALA A 330 16.18 2.19 -3.89
CA ALA A 330 15.32 3.33 -3.57
C ALA A 330 14.79 4.04 -4.83
N LEU A 331 15.61 4.20 -5.88
CA LEU A 331 15.22 4.87 -7.12
C LEU A 331 14.17 4.09 -7.90
N HIS A 332 14.22 2.76 -7.89
CA HIS A 332 13.18 1.89 -8.47
C HIS A 332 11.83 2.03 -7.76
N ILE A 333 11.83 2.06 -6.42
CA ILE A 333 10.59 2.25 -5.64
C ILE A 333 10.01 3.64 -5.89
N VAL A 334 10.84 4.67 -5.88
CA VAL A 334 10.44 6.05 -6.21
C VAL A 334 9.87 6.15 -7.63
N ALA A 335 10.48 5.47 -8.60
CA ALA A 335 10.06 5.47 -9.99
C ALA A 335 8.69 4.80 -10.19
N SER A 336 8.50 3.61 -9.60
CA SER A 336 7.21 2.88 -9.65
C SER A 336 6.04 3.61 -8.97
N HIS A 337 6.31 4.59 -8.10
CA HIS A 337 5.29 5.39 -7.42
C HIS A 337 5.17 6.83 -7.97
N GLY A 338 5.99 7.19 -8.96
CA GLY A 338 5.93 8.50 -9.60
C GLY A 338 6.36 9.65 -8.68
N ARG A 339 7.28 9.42 -7.74
CA ARG A 339 7.71 10.42 -6.75
C ARG A 339 8.81 11.32 -7.32
N ILE A 340 8.43 12.25 -8.20
CA ILE A 340 9.38 13.17 -8.87
C ILE A 340 10.27 13.92 -7.87
N GLY A 341 9.72 14.43 -6.76
CA GLY A 341 10.49 15.18 -5.78
C GLY A 341 11.59 14.36 -5.09
N LEU A 342 11.28 13.11 -4.72
CA LEU A 342 12.24 12.14 -4.20
C LEU A 342 13.22 11.63 -5.27
N MET A 343 12.78 11.50 -6.52
CA MET A 343 13.64 11.12 -7.65
C MET A 343 14.76 12.14 -7.83
N ASP A 344 14.41 13.43 -7.92
CA ASP A 344 15.37 14.53 -8.02
C ASP A 344 16.37 14.50 -6.85
N TYR A 345 15.86 14.27 -5.65
CA TYR A 345 16.69 14.15 -4.45
C TYR A 345 17.66 12.96 -4.54
N LEU A 346 17.21 11.76 -4.89
CA LEU A 346 18.06 10.58 -5.03
C LEU A 346 19.14 10.78 -6.10
N LEU A 347 18.79 11.35 -7.25
CA LEU A 347 19.74 11.69 -8.32
C LEU A 347 20.78 12.71 -7.84
N SER A 348 20.37 13.71 -7.04
CA SER A 348 21.30 14.67 -6.41
C SER A 348 22.26 14.02 -5.41
N ARG A 349 21.91 12.84 -4.89
CA ARG A 349 22.76 11.99 -4.04
C ARG A 349 23.55 10.95 -4.83
N ASN A 350 23.67 11.14 -6.15
CA ASN A 350 24.34 10.25 -7.09
C ASN A 350 23.74 8.84 -7.17
N ALA A 351 22.42 8.69 -6.92
CA ALA A 351 21.73 7.44 -7.22
C ALA A 351 21.87 7.11 -8.70
N SER A 352 22.25 5.88 -9.03
CA SER A 352 22.46 5.50 -10.42
C SER A 352 21.13 5.13 -11.12
N PRO A 353 20.76 5.81 -12.23
CA PRO A 353 19.58 5.45 -13.02
C PRO A 353 19.79 4.18 -13.86
N SER A 354 21.00 3.61 -13.88
CA SER A 354 21.35 2.44 -14.67
C SER A 354 21.34 1.12 -13.90
N VAL A 355 21.06 1.15 -12.58
CA VAL A 355 21.00 -0.07 -11.76
C VAL A 355 19.88 -0.95 -12.29
N LEU A 356 20.17 -2.25 -12.40
CA LEU A 356 19.21 -3.24 -12.88
C LEU A 356 18.65 -4.05 -11.71
N ASP A 357 17.34 -4.20 -11.67
CA ASP A 357 16.66 -5.11 -10.75
C ASP A 357 16.83 -6.59 -11.18
N HIS A 358 16.24 -7.53 -10.44
CA HIS A 358 16.31 -8.97 -10.75
C HIS A 358 15.70 -9.34 -12.11
N ALA A 359 14.87 -8.49 -12.70
CA ALA A 359 14.30 -8.66 -14.04
C ALA A 359 15.10 -7.93 -15.13
N GLY A 360 16.26 -7.36 -14.79
CA GLY A 360 17.08 -6.59 -15.72
C GLY A 360 16.51 -5.21 -16.04
N ARG A 361 15.60 -4.69 -15.23
CA ARG A 361 14.93 -3.41 -15.48
C ARG A 361 15.64 -2.28 -14.75
N THR A 362 15.74 -1.14 -15.42
CA THR A 362 16.12 0.14 -14.81
C THR A 362 14.93 0.80 -14.10
N PRO A 363 15.15 1.82 -13.26
CA PRO A 363 14.07 2.62 -12.69
C PRO A 363 13.10 3.20 -13.76
N ALA A 364 13.59 3.57 -14.94
CA ALA A 364 12.76 4.08 -16.03
C ALA A 364 11.75 3.05 -16.55
N HIS A 365 12.12 1.76 -16.60
CA HIS A 365 11.19 0.68 -16.97
C HIS A 365 10.00 0.64 -16.02
N LEU A 366 10.25 0.69 -14.70
CA LEU A 366 9.20 0.69 -13.69
C LEU A 366 8.34 1.95 -13.77
N ALA A 367 8.94 3.13 -13.97
CA ALA A 367 8.18 4.37 -14.13
C ALA A 367 7.15 4.26 -15.27
N TYR A 368 7.58 3.81 -16.46
CA TYR A 368 6.68 3.66 -17.59
C TYR A 368 5.67 2.52 -17.42
N MET A 369 6.09 1.41 -16.81
CA MET A 369 5.22 0.28 -16.47
C MET A 369 4.03 0.70 -15.59
N PHE A 370 4.27 1.59 -14.64
CA PHE A 370 3.23 2.16 -13.77
C PHE A 370 2.67 3.51 -14.29
N GLY A 371 2.93 3.85 -15.55
CA GLY A 371 2.38 5.02 -16.25
C GLY A 371 2.92 6.38 -15.81
N HIS A 372 3.97 6.43 -14.99
CA HIS A 372 4.63 7.64 -14.53
C HIS A 372 5.55 8.25 -15.58
N SER A 373 4.97 8.66 -16.71
CA SER A 373 5.70 9.09 -17.91
C SER A 373 6.71 10.20 -17.64
N ALA A 374 6.37 11.20 -16.80
CA ALA A 374 7.29 12.29 -16.47
C ALA A 374 8.56 11.80 -15.76
N VAL A 375 8.43 10.85 -14.82
CA VAL A 375 9.58 10.22 -14.15
C VAL A 375 10.35 9.35 -15.13
N GLY A 376 9.64 8.58 -15.96
CA GLY A 376 10.24 7.75 -16.98
C GLY A 376 11.08 8.56 -17.96
N ASP A 377 10.56 9.68 -18.46
CA ASP A 377 11.25 10.56 -19.40
C ASP A 377 12.54 11.13 -18.80
N CYS A 378 12.53 11.52 -17.52
CA CYS A 378 13.73 11.98 -16.82
C CYS A 378 14.79 10.89 -16.62
N LEU A 379 14.37 9.65 -16.31
CA LEU A 379 15.29 8.55 -16.00
C LEU A 379 15.76 7.78 -17.23
N CYS A 380 15.09 7.95 -18.37
CA CYS A 380 15.36 7.22 -19.61
C CYS A 380 16.48 7.85 -20.45
N GLU A 381 16.83 9.11 -20.19
CA GLU A 381 17.87 9.84 -20.94
C GLU A 381 19.23 9.13 -20.86
N GLY A 382 19.74 8.69 -22.01
CA GLY A 382 20.99 7.92 -22.10
C GLY A 382 20.86 6.42 -21.81
N PHE A 383 19.66 5.94 -21.48
CA PHE A 383 19.35 4.54 -21.16
C PHE A 383 18.20 3.97 -22.00
N GLU A 384 17.83 4.64 -23.10
CA GLU A 384 16.64 4.33 -23.91
C GLU A 384 16.67 2.93 -24.51
N GLU A 385 17.86 2.41 -24.81
CA GLU A 385 18.08 1.10 -25.42
C GLU A 385 18.40 0.00 -24.39
N SER A 386 18.39 0.32 -23.09
CA SER A 386 18.58 -0.70 -22.04
C SER A 386 17.45 -1.71 -22.10
N ARG A 387 17.76 -3.02 -22.09
CA ARG A 387 16.75 -4.08 -22.22
C ARG A 387 16.58 -4.87 -20.94
N SER A 388 15.31 -5.13 -20.57
CA SER A 388 14.95 -6.10 -19.54
C SER A 388 15.30 -7.53 -19.96
N LYS A 389 15.19 -8.50 -19.04
CA LYS A 389 15.31 -9.93 -19.36
C LYS A 389 14.27 -10.42 -20.36
N ALA A 390 13.10 -9.77 -20.43
CA ALA A 390 12.08 -10.03 -21.44
C ALA A 390 12.40 -9.37 -22.80
N GLY A 391 13.45 -8.54 -22.87
CA GLY A 391 13.93 -7.91 -24.10
C GLY A 391 13.32 -6.56 -24.40
N ASN A 392 12.43 -6.04 -23.55
CA ASN A 392 11.77 -4.74 -23.75
C ASN A 392 12.66 -3.60 -23.25
N CYS A 393 12.64 -2.47 -23.96
CA CYS A 393 13.22 -1.22 -23.45
C CYS A 393 12.18 -0.40 -22.67
N PRO A 394 12.58 0.67 -21.94
CA PRO A 394 11.63 1.50 -21.19
C PRO A 394 10.49 2.05 -22.06
N LYS A 395 10.79 2.46 -23.30
CA LYS A 395 9.78 3.03 -24.22
C LYS A 395 8.80 1.97 -24.73
N ASP A 396 9.23 0.71 -24.88
CA ASP A 396 8.34 -0.39 -25.22
C ASP A 396 7.29 -0.57 -24.12
N LEU A 397 7.70 -0.50 -22.85
CA LEU A 397 6.80 -0.59 -21.70
C LEU A 397 5.81 0.59 -21.63
N LEU A 398 6.22 1.81 -22.01
CA LEU A 398 5.29 2.95 -22.11
C LEU A 398 4.21 2.69 -23.18
N VAL A 399 4.60 2.15 -24.33
CA VAL A 399 3.65 1.79 -25.40
C VAL A 399 2.73 0.66 -24.94
N ALA A 400 3.28 -0.35 -24.28
CA ALA A 400 2.52 -1.45 -23.71
C ALA A 400 1.52 -0.97 -22.64
N PHE A 401 1.94 -0.05 -21.77
CA PHE A 401 1.07 0.58 -20.78
C PHE A 401 -0.08 1.38 -21.42
N LYS A 402 0.18 2.11 -22.51
CA LYS A 402 -0.91 2.79 -23.26
C LYS A 402 -1.89 1.77 -23.86
N LYS A 403 -1.41 0.67 -24.44
CA LYS A 403 -2.27 -0.44 -24.90
C LYS A 403 -3.07 -1.04 -23.75
N TYR A 404 -2.47 -1.14 -22.57
CA TYR A 404 -3.14 -1.60 -21.35
C TYR A 404 -4.31 -0.71 -20.95
N LEU A 405 -4.10 0.61 -20.93
CA LEU A 405 -5.18 1.57 -20.66
C LEU A 405 -6.32 1.45 -21.68
N LYS A 406 -6.01 1.17 -22.95
CA LYS A 406 -7.00 0.93 -24.00
C LYS A 406 -7.89 -0.26 -23.71
N MET A 407 -7.31 -1.34 -23.20
CA MET A 407 -8.01 -2.58 -22.86
C MET A 407 -9.14 -2.34 -21.86
N TYR A 408 -8.88 -1.54 -20.82
CA TYR A 408 -9.93 -1.12 -19.86
C TYR A 408 -10.72 0.11 -20.27
N HIS A 409 -10.46 0.66 -21.46
CA HIS A 409 -11.07 1.90 -21.93
C HIS A 409 -10.82 3.12 -21.02
N LEU A 410 -9.63 3.19 -20.41
CA LEU A 410 -9.20 4.26 -19.51
C LEU A 410 -8.48 5.42 -20.23
N GLU A 411 -8.28 5.34 -21.56
CA GLU A 411 -7.60 6.39 -22.34
C GLU A 411 -8.37 7.71 -22.43
N LYS A 412 -9.70 7.69 -22.25
CA LYS A 412 -10.53 8.89 -22.39
C LYS A 412 -10.63 9.58 -21.04
N ASN A 413 -10.34 10.88 -21.01
CA ASN A 413 -10.64 11.74 -19.88
C ASN A 413 -12.15 11.67 -19.58
N ILE A 414 -12.51 10.90 -18.57
CA ILE A 414 -13.87 10.84 -18.03
C ILE A 414 -14.16 12.23 -17.46
N ARG A 415 -15.01 13.00 -18.15
CA ARG A 415 -15.36 14.37 -17.76
C ARG A 415 -16.52 14.39 -16.79
N VAL A 416 -16.36 13.75 -15.65
CA VAL A 416 -17.32 13.89 -14.56
C VAL A 416 -16.86 15.08 -13.71
N PRO A 417 -17.72 16.07 -13.41
CA PRO A 417 -17.35 17.19 -12.55
C PRO A 417 -17.26 16.72 -11.09
N MET A 418 -16.23 15.92 -10.80
CA MET A 418 -15.99 15.28 -9.49
C MET A 418 -15.94 16.31 -8.35
N HIS A 419 -15.49 17.52 -8.65
CA HIS A 419 -15.33 18.62 -7.70
C HIS A 419 -16.63 19.40 -7.45
N GLU A 420 -17.65 19.23 -8.30
CA GLU A 420 -18.96 19.88 -8.15
C GLU A 420 -19.97 18.95 -7.45
N LEU A 421 -19.73 17.63 -7.49
CA LEU A 421 -20.62 16.61 -6.94
C LEU A 421 -20.12 16.05 -5.61
N ASN A 422 -20.60 16.62 -4.50
CA ASN A 422 -20.31 16.14 -3.15
C ASN A 422 -21.18 14.92 -2.72
N ASP A 423 -21.90 14.28 -3.65
CA ASP A 423 -22.72 13.10 -3.39
C ASP A 423 -22.16 11.88 -4.16
N PRO A 424 -21.66 10.84 -3.45
CA PRO A 424 -21.17 9.61 -4.08
C PRO A 424 -22.19 8.94 -5.01
N LEU A 425 -23.49 9.07 -4.75
CA LEU A 425 -24.53 8.46 -5.59
C LEU A 425 -24.78 9.28 -6.85
N ALA A 426 -24.84 10.61 -6.76
CA ALA A 426 -24.87 11.50 -7.92
C ALA A 426 -23.66 11.25 -8.83
N LEU A 427 -22.49 11.00 -8.24
CA LEU A 427 -21.29 10.61 -8.94
C LEU A 427 -21.46 9.28 -9.71
N THR A 428 -21.94 8.22 -9.05
CA THR A 428 -22.23 6.95 -9.74
C THR A 428 -23.19 7.14 -10.91
N ARG A 429 -24.26 7.94 -10.73
CA ARG A 429 -25.20 8.25 -11.82
C ARG A 429 -24.50 8.94 -12.98
N ALA A 430 -23.67 9.95 -12.72
CA ALA A 430 -22.95 10.67 -13.78
C ALA A 430 -22.04 9.72 -14.60
N HIS A 431 -21.33 8.80 -13.94
CA HIS A 431 -20.55 7.78 -14.63
C HIS A 431 -21.42 6.87 -15.50
N LEU A 432 -22.50 6.31 -14.93
CA LEU A 432 -23.43 5.45 -15.68
C LEU A 432 -24.01 6.17 -16.89
N GLN A 433 -24.36 7.47 -16.77
CA GLN A 433 -24.85 8.26 -17.90
C GLN A 433 -23.81 8.44 -19.00
N GLN A 434 -22.53 8.66 -18.66
CA GLN A 434 -21.47 8.74 -19.69
C GLN A 434 -21.31 7.42 -20.46
N PHE A 435 -21.54 6.29 -19.82
CA PHE A 435 -21.47 4.98 -20.46
C PHE A 435 -22.76 4.61 -21.22
N LYS A 436 -23.88 5.33 -21.04
CA LYS A 436 -25.20 4.99 -21.61
C LYS A 436 -25.18 4.70 -23.12
N TRP A 437 -24.50 5.53 -23.92
CA TRP A 437 -24.45 5.35 -25.38
C TRP A 437 -23.67 4.08 -25.79
N LYS A 438 -22.61 3.73 -25.05
CA LYS A 438 -21.81 2.51 -25.31
C LYS A 438 -22.61 1.23 -25.04
N TRP A 439 -23.59 1.31 -24.13
CA TRP A 439 -24.36 0.17 -23.63
C TRP A 439 -25.65 -0.11 -24.41
N ARG A 440 -26.11 0.82 -25.26
CA ARG A 440 -27.37 0.67 -26.00
C ARG A 440 -27.32 -0.30 -27.18
N SER A 441 -26.25 -0.31 -27.98
CA SER A 441 -26.22 -1.04 -29.26
C SER A 441 -25.37 -2.31 -29.26
N ASN A 442 -24.53 -2.52 -28.24
CA ASN A 442 -23.47 -3.53 -28.30
C ASN A 442 -23.20 -4.27 -26.98
N PHE A 443 -24.07 -4.16 -25.97
CA PHE A 443 -23.75 -4.64 -24.63
C PHE A 443 -23.48 -6.15 -24.54
N GLN A 444 -24.34 -6.98 -25.12
CA GLN A 444 -24.14 -8.44 -25.16
C GLN A 444 -22.84 -8.83 -25.88
N ARG A 445 -22.57 -8.20 -27.03
CA ARG A 445 -21.34 -8.41 -27.79
C ARG A 445 -20.10 -7.95 -27.02
N ALA A 446 -20.21 -6.83 -26.30
CA ALA A 446 -19.16 -6.32 -25.45
C ALA A 446 -18.83 -7.27 -24.30
N VAL A 447 -19.84 -7.82 -23.61
CA VAL A 447 -19.62 -8.82 -22.55
C VAL A 447 -18.88 -10.04 -23.08
N LYS A 448 -19.28 -10.56 -24.26
CA LYS A 448 -18.60 -11.72 -24.88
C LYS A 448 -17.15 -11.43 -25.27
N ASN A 449 -16.88 -10.25 -25.82
CA ASN A 449 -15.53 -9.87 -26.28
C ASN A 449 -14.57 -9.51 -25.14
N LEU A 450 -15.10 -9.09 -23.98
CA LEU A 450 -14.29 -8.71 -22.82
C LEU A 450 -14.02 -9.89 -21.88
N HIS A 451 -14.72 -11.01 -22.06
CA HIS A 451 -14.51 -12.19 -21.24
C HIS A 451 -13.16 -12.84 -21.57
N VAL A 452 -12.38 -13.15 -20.53
CA VAL A 452 -11.07 -13.81 -20.68
C VAL A 452 -11.28 -15.31 -20.83
N ASP A 453 -10.78 -15.89 -21.92
CA ASP A 453 -10.77 -17.34 -22.12
C ASP A 453 -9.49 -17.95 -21.54
N PHE A 454 -9.62 -18.77 -20.50
CA PHE A 454 -8.49 -19.50 -19.89
C PHE A 454 -8.24 -20.88 -20.52
N THR A 455 -8.94 -21.22 -21.61
CA THR A 455 -8.79 -22.53 -22.28
C THR A 455 -7.82 -22.53 -23.45
N SER A 456 -7.44 -21.34 -23.92
CA SER A 456 -6.52 -21.15 -25.05
C SER A 456 -5.82 -19.78 -24.99
N GLY A 457 -4.80 -19.58 -25.83
CA GLY A 457 -4.13 -18.29 -25.97
C GLY A 457 -3.23 -17.91 -24.81
N GLU A 458 -2.80 -16.65 -24.76
CA GLU A 458 -1.80 -16.20 -23.80
C GLU A 458 -2.36 -16.17 -22.37
N ALA A 459 -3.68 -16.00 -22.21
CA ALA A 459 -4.31 -16.03 -20.88
C ALA A 459 -4.19 -17.40 -20.20
N GLN A 460 -4.24 -18.49 -20.98
CA GLN A 460 -3.97 -19.84 -20.48
C GLN A 460 -2.50 -19.99 -20.08
N GLU A 461 -1.57 -19.49 -20.90
CA GLU A 461 -0.14 -19.51 -20.59
C GLU A 461 0.16 -18.78 -19.27
N VAL A 462 -0.39 -17.57 -19.10
CA VAL A 462 -0.26 -16.78 -17.87
C VAL A 462 -0.73 -17.59 -16.67
N GLN A 463 -1.93 -18.17 -16.72
CA GLN A 463 -2.46 -18.95 -15.61
C GLN A 463 -1.60 -20.18 -15.30
N THR A 464 -1.17 -20.93 -16.32
CA THR A 464 -0.37 -22.15 -16.14
C THR A 464 0.99 -21.82 -15.54
N ILE A 465 1.74 -20.90 -16.16
CA ILE A 465 3.09 -20.53 -15.72
C ILE A 465 3.05 -19.94 -14.30
N LEU A 466 2.14 -19.00 -14.04
CA LEU A 466 2.00 -18.41 -12.71
C LEU A 466 1.69 -19.47 -11.64
N THR A 467 0.78 -20.39 -11.94
CA THR A 467 0.42 -21.48 -11.01
C THR A 467 1.59 -22.43 -10.76
N GLU A 468 2.38 -22.75 -11.78
CA GLU A 468 3.57 -23.59 -11.67
C GLU A 468 4.68 -22.92 -10.87
N GLU A 469 4.95 -21.64 -11.12
CA GLU A 469 5.97 -20.87 -10.37
C GLU A 469 5.57 -20.71 -8.89
N ILE A 470 4.30 -20.43 -8.59
CA ILE A 470 3.81 -20.40 -7.20
C ILE A 470 3.96 -21.78 -6.52
N LYS A 471 3.67 -22.88 -7.24
CA LYS A 471 3.89 -24.23 -6.70
C LYS A 471 5.36 -24.50 -6.37
N LYS A 472 6.30 -24.00 -7.18
CA LYS A 472 7.75 -24.09 -6.89
C LYS A 472 8.09 -23.33 -5.61
N ILE A 473 7.62 -22.09 -5.48
CA ILE A 473 7.82 -21.28 -4.25
C ILE A 473 7.27 -22.01 -3.03
N LEU A 474 6.04 -22.53 -3.09
CA LEU A 474 5.42 -23.27 -1.98
C LEU A 474 6.16 -24.58 -1.66
N SER A 475 6.76 -25.22 -2.66
CA SER A 475 7.59 -26.42 -2.44
C SER A 475 8.88 -26.08 -1.69
N ASP A 476 9.52 -24.97 -2.04
CA ASP A 476 10.70 -24.48 -1.31
C ASP A 476 10.34 -24.06 0.11
N GLN A 477 9.19 -23.40 0.29
CA GLN A 477 8.66 -23.05 1.60
C GLN A 477 8.40 -24.30 2.46
N ALA A 478 7.85 -25.36 1.87
CA ALA A 478 7.63 -26.63 2.55
C ALA A 478 8.93 -27.35 2.94
N ARG A 479 10.06 -27.08 2.26
CA ARG A 479 11.38 -27.56 2.67
C ARG A 479 11.91 -26.81 3.89
N ILE A 480 11.65 -25.51 3.99
CA ILE A 480 12.00 -24.68 5.17
C ILE A 480 11.16 -25.12 6.37
N ASN A 481 9.85 -25.20 6.18
CA ASN A 481 8.91 -25.61 7.21
C ASN A 481 7.86 -26.57 6.63
N PRO A 482 7.95 -27.88 6.97
CA PRO A 482 7.06 -28.91 6.43
C PRO A 482 5.57 -28.69 6.74
N LEU A 483 5.19 -27.79 7.65
CA LEU A 483 3.81 -27.42 7.92
C LEU A 483 3.11 -26.77 6.72
N TRP A 484 3.87 -26.12 5.84
CA TRP A 484 3.33 -25.44 4.65
C TRP A 484 3.04 -26.40 3.49
N GLU A 485 3.32 -27.69 3.66
CA GLU A 485 2.97 -28.71 2.67
C GLU A 485 1.45 -28.75 2.43
N GLY A 486 1.06 -28.43 1.21
CA GLY A 486 -0.34 -28.31 0.84
C GLY A 486 -0.57 -28.27 -0.67
N ASP A 487 -1.84 -28.38 -1.05
CA ASP A 487 -2.26 -28.29 -2.44
C ASP A 487 -2.68 -26.86 -2.79
N LEU A 488 -2.10 -26.30 -3.85
CA LEU A 488 -2.50 -25.00 -4.40
C LEU A 488 -3.81 -25.13 -5.20
N GLN A 489 -4.80 -24.31 -4.87
CA GLN A 489 -6.07 -24.20 -5.58
C GLN A 489 -6.28 -22.77 -6.07
N VAL A 490 -6.40 -22.61 -7.39
CA VAL A 490 -6.82 -21.32 -7.99
C VAL A 490 -8.33 -21.20 -7.83
N LEU A 491 -8.78 -20.04 -7.35
CA LEU A 491 -10.14 -19.68 -7.00
C LEU A 491 -10.53 -18.31 -7.58
N GLY A 492 -11.71 -17.85 -7.21
CA GLY A 492 -12.21 -16.54 -7.59
C GLY A 492 -12.51 -16.41 -9.08
N SER A 493 -12.51 -15.18 -9.58
CA SER A 493 -13.05 -14.90 -10.92
C SER A 493 -12.33 -15.61 -12.06
N SER A 494 -11.03 -15.85 -11.91
CA SER A 494 -10.19 -16.54 -12.89
C SER A 494 -10.52 -18.04 -12.92
N ALA A 495 -10.62 -18.68 -11.75
CA ALA A 495 -11.05 -20.09 -11.66
C ALA A 495 -12.51 -20.32 -12.03
N ASP A 496 -13.38 -19.34 -11.73
CA ASP A 496 -14.81 -19.37 -12.03
C ASP A 496 -15.09 -19.25 -13.54
N ASN A 497 -14.06 -18.89 -14.33
CA ASN A 497 -14.15 -18.53 -15.73
C ASN A 497 -15.09 -17.31 -15.94
N LEU A 498 -14.93 -16.30 -15.08
CA LEU A 498 -15.76 -15.08 -15.06
C LEU A 498 -14.91 -13.80 -15.07
N ARG A 499 -13.61 -13.91 -15.35
CA ARG A 499 -12.70 -12.75 -15.49
C ARG A 499 -13.09 -11.92 -16.72
N LEU A 500 -12.89 -10.62 -16.61
CA LEU A 500 -13.14 -9.63 -17.66
C LEU A 500 -11.83 -8.86 -17.92
N TYR A 501 -11.65 -8.41 -19.15
CA TYR A 501 -10.51 -7.65 -19.69
C TYR A 501 -9.20 -8.42 -19.79
N ALA A 502 -8.65 -8.91 -18.68
CA ALA A 502 -7.34 -9.57 -18.66
C ALA A 502 -7.20 -10.55 -17.48
N PRO A 503 -6.22 -11.47 -17.52
CA PRO A 503 -5.87 -12.34 -16.39
C PRO A 503 -4.95 -11.62 -15.40
N ASP A 504 -5.38 -10.47 -14.89
CA ASP A 504 -4.61 -9.53 -14.04
C ASP A 504 -4.76 -9.78 -12.52
N GLU A 505 -5.49 -10.81 -12.11
CA GLU A 505 -5.71 -11.13 -10.68
C GLU A 505 -6.01 -12.62 -10.49
N PHE A 506 -5.41 -13.22 -9.46
CA PHE A 506 -5.63 -14.61 -9.11
C PHE A 506 -5.79 -14.76 -7.60
N ASP A 507 -6.88 -15.41 -7.18
CA ASP A 507 -7.09 -15.84 -5.81
C ASP A 507 -6.58 -17.28 -5.67
N CYS A 508 -5.64 -17.52 -4.78
CA CYS A 508 -4.95 -18.79 -4.60
C CYS A 508 -5.07 -19.25 -3.15
N ASN A 509 -5.60 -20.45 -2.93
CA ASN A 509 -5.65 -21.06 -1.62
C ASN A 509 -4.62 -22.18 -1.51
N VAL A 510 -3.90 -22.25 -0.40
CA VAL A 510 -2.97 -23.34 -0.08
C VAL A 510 -3.63 -24.23 0.97
N VAL A 511 -4.05 -25.43 0.58
CA VAL A 511 -4.72 -26.37 1.48
C VAL A 511 -3.70 -27.14 2.28
N LEU A 512 -3.47 -26.73 3.54
CA LEU A 512 -2.48 -27.35 4.41
C LEU A 512 -3.00 -28.69 4.94
N LYS A 513 -2.31 -29.78 4.61
CA LYS A 513 -2.77 -31.15 4.93
C LYS A 513 -2.47 -31.53 6.37
N LYS A 514 -1.27 -31.20 6.87
CA LYS A 514 -0.77 -31.62 8.19
C LYS A 514 -1.53 -31.00 9.38
N ILE A 515 -2.14 -29.84 9.17
CA ILE A 515 -2.90 -29.12 10.20
C ILE A 515 -4.42 -29.28 9.95
N SER A 516 -4.85 -30.12 9.01
CA SER A 516 -6.28 -30.27 8.71
C SER A 516 -7.06 -30.93 9.86
N GLY A 517 -8.40 -30.84 9.79
CA GLY A 517 -9.30 -31.49 10.75
C GLY A 517 -9.55 -33.00 10.49
N PHE A 518 -8.73 -33.64 9.63
CA PHE A 518 -8.91 -35.02 9.16
C PHE A 518 -7.83 -35.97 9.74
N PRO A 519 -7.97 -37.31 9.56
CA PRO A 519 -6.99 -38.28 10.08
C PRO A 519 -5.56 -37.97 9.63
N GLY A 520 -4.64 -37.85 10.58
CA GLY A 520 -3.25 -37.40 10.35
C GLY A 520 -3.01 -35.92 10.68
N GLY A 521 -4.06 -35.13 10.90
CA GLY A 521 -4.01 -33.77 11.41
C GLY A 521 -4.32 -33.65 12.91
N GLY A 522 -4.18 -32.43 13.44
CA GLY A 522 -4.27 -32.15 14.88
C GLY A 522 -5.21 -31.01 15.26
N LEU A 523 -6.27 -30.74 14.50
CA LEU A 523 -7.21 -29.65 14.80
C LEU A 523 -8.60 -30.11 15.25
N LYS A 524 -9.17 -29.35 16.18
CA LYS A 524 -10.58 -29.37 16.57
C LYS A 524 -11.21 -28.03 16.24
N VAL A 525 -12.30 -28.07 15.50
CA VAL A 525 -13.07 -26.88 15.13
C VAL A 525 -14.42 -26.94 15.81
N LYS A 526 -14.77 -25.86 16.51
CA LYS A 526 -16.04 -25.71 17.22
C LYS A 526 -16.71 -24.42 16.78
N HIS A 527 -18.03 -24.43 16.88
CA HIS A 527 -18.88 -23.29 16.60
C HIS A 527 -19.50 -22.85 17.91
N THR A 528 -19.38 -21.57 18.25
CA THR A 528 -19.87 -21.02 19.51
C THR A 528 -20.74 -19.79 19.25
N PRO A 529 -21.95 -19.71 19.83
CA PRO A 529 -22.77 -18.52 19.75
C PRO A 529 -22.15 -17.39 20.57
N PHE A 530 -22.19 -16.18 20.01
CA PHE A 530 -21.87 -14.99 20.78
C PHE A 530 -23.02 -14.62 21.72
N PRO A 531 -22.72 -13.97 22.86
CA PRO A 531 -23.72 -13.22 23.59
C PRO A 531 -24.42 -12.23 22.66
N ARG A 532 -25.73 -12.03 22.85
CA ARG A 532 -26.57 -11.22 21.97
C ARG A 532 -26.01 -9.80 21.73
N GLU A 533 -25.51 -9.17 22.78
CA GLU A 533 -24.91 -7.83 22.73
C GLU A 533 -23.69 -7.77 21.79
N VAL A 534 -22.82 -8.78 21.86
CA VAL A 534 -21.63 -8.90 21.00
C VAL A 534 -22.04 -9.21 19.56
N ALA A 535 -23.05 -10.05 19.38
CA ALA A 535 -23.58 -10.40 18.07
C ALA A 535 -24.16 -9.19 17.33
N GLU A 536 -24.93 -8.34 18.02
CA GLU A 536 -25.50 -7.10 17.47
C GLU A 536 -24.39 -6.10 17.09
N MET A 537 -23.33 -6.01 17.89
CA MET A 537 -22.17 -5.17 17.60
C MET A 537 -21.35 -5.66 16.39
N LYS A 538 -21.02 -6.96 16.34
CA LYS A 538 -20.18 -7.54 15.28
C LYS A 538 -20.97 -7.77 13.98
N GLY A 539 -22.26 -8.07 14.07
CA GLY A 539 -23.18 -8.26 12.95
C GLY A 539 -23.32 -9.72 12.48
N TYR A 540 -22.82 -10.68 13.25
CA TYR A 540 -22.96 -12.11 13.05
C TYR A 540 -23.09 -12.76 14.44
N SER A 541 -23.85 -13.84 14.56
CA SER A 541 -24.25 -14.38 15.87
C SER A 541 -23.35 -15.47 16.42
N THR A 542 -22.33 -15.89 15.67
CA THR A 542 -21.51 -17.06 15.99
C THR A 542 -20.07 -16.90 15.54
N CYS A 543 -19.10 -17.49 16.25
CA CYS A 543 -17.70 -17.57 15.80
C CYS A 543 -17.24 -19.00 15.54
N VAL A 544 -16.18 -19.10 14.72
CA VAL A 544 -15.44 -20.33 14.49
C VAL A 544 -14.25 -20.35 15.45
N CYS A 545 -14.24 -21.30 16.37
CA CYS A 545 -13.13 -21.53 17.29
C CYS A 545 -12.31 -22.71 16.80
N VAL A 546 -11.00 -22.52 16.67
CA VAL A 546 -10.06 -23.55 16.24
C VAL A 546 -9.10 -23.80 17.38
N THR A 547 -8.93 -25.07 17.75
CA THR A 547 -7.97 -25.49 18.79
C THR A 547 -7.10 -26.64 18.31
N ALA A 548 -5.85 -26.65 18.74
CA ALA A 548 -4.93 -27.74 18.47
C ALA A 548 -5.16 -28.88 19.46
N VAL A 549 -5.01 -30.11 18.98
CA VAL A 549 -4.97 -31.33 19.79
C VAL A 549 -3.58 -31.52 20.40
N ASN A 550 -2.54 -31.14 19.66
CA ASN A 550 -1.15 -31.25 20.08
C ASN A 550 -0.59 -29.88 20.47
N GLU A 551 0.17 -29.83 21.56
CA GLU A 551 0.75 -28.60 22.10
C GLU A 551 1.73 -27.93 21.12
N SER A 552 2.43 -28.73 20.30
CA SER A 552 3.34 -28.23 19.26
C SER A 552 2.65 -27.47 18.12
N LEU A 553 1.37 -27.76 17.82
CA LEU A 553 0.60 -27.06 16.78
C LEU A 553 -0.07 -25.79 17.32
N LYS A 554 -0.24 -25.71 18.64
CA LYS A 554 -0.95 -24.61 19.31
C LYS A 554 -0.27 -23.26 19.03
N SER A 555 1.06 -23.20 19.13
CA SER A 555 1.84 -21.99 18.85
C SER A 555 1.64 -21.46 17.42
N TYR A 556 1.34 -22.32 16.45
CA TYR A 556 1.14 -21.92 15.05
C TYR A 556 -0.24 -21.33 14.79
N ILE A 557 -1.29 -21.86 15.43
CA ILE A 557 -2.67 -21.51 15.09
C ILE A 557 -3.30 -20.50 16.06
N ASP A 558 -2.69 -20.29 17.22
CA ASP A 558 -3.14 -19.30 18.21
C ASP A 558 -2.89 -17.88 17.69
N GLY A 559 -3.87 -17.01 17.88
CA GLY A 559 -3.79 -15.63 17.42
C GLY A 559 -3.51 -15.50 15.91
N PRO A 560 -2.76 -14.48 15.47
CA PRO A 560 -2.43 -14.25 14.07
C PRO A 560 -1.22 -15.05 13.56
N ASN A 561 -0.66 -15.97 14.37
CA ASN A 561 0.65 -16.60 14.12
C ASN A 561 0.71 -17.35 12.78
N ILE A 562 -0.33 -18.08 12.39
CA ILE A 562 -0.30 -18.88 11.15
C ILE A 562 -0.10 -18.00 9.91
N VAL A 563 -0.79 -16.85 9.85
CA VAL A 563 -0.69 -15.92 8.72
C VAL A 563 0.68 -15.23 8.73
N ARG A 564 1.16 -14.85 9.92
CA ARG A 564 2.46 -14.21 10.08
C ARG A 564 3.61 -15.13 9.67
N LEU A 565 3.66 -16.35 10.22
CA LEU A 565 4.69 -17.33 9.96
C LEU A 565 4.67 -17.75 8.48
N PHE A 566 3.48 -18.00 7.93
CA PHE A 566 3.32 -18.28 6.50
C PHE A 566 3.92 -17.16 5.66
N SER A 567 3.59 -15.90 5.96
CA SER A 567 4.12 -14.76 5.21
C SER A 567 5.64 -14.63 5.33
N ASN A 568 6.21 -14.83 6.52
CA ASN A 568 7.65 -14.70 6.74
C ASN A 568 8.44 -15.79 6.00
N ASP A 569 8.00 -17.05 6.09
CA ASP A 569 8.66 -18.15 5.39
C ASP A 569 8.49 -18.03 3.87
N PHE A 570 7.33 -17.54 3.42
CA PHE A 570 7.11 -17.27 2.00
C PHE A 570 8.06 -16.19 1.48
N LEU A 571 8.20 -15.08 2.20
CA LEU A 571 9.13 -13.99 1.83
C LEU A 571 10.57 -14.46 1.71
N LYS A 572 11.06 -15.28 2.65
CA LYS A 572 12.40 -15.87 2.59
C LYS A 572 12.63 -16.68 1.33
N CYS A 573 11.60 -17.37 0.82
CA CYS A 573 11.70 -18.12 -0.42
C CYS A 573 11.84 -17.21 -1.65
N LEU A 574 11.25 -16.01 -1.61
CA LEU A 574 11.22 -15.10 -2.75
C LEU A 574 12.54 -14.37 -2.99
N GLU A 575 13.32 -14.08 -1.94
CA GLU A 575 14.52 -13.23 -2.03
C GLU A 575 15.53 -13.71 -3.07
N ASN A 576 15.61 -15.03 -3.31
CA ASN A 576 16.51 -15.64 -4.29
C ASN A 576 15.76 -16.44 -5.37
N PHE A 577 14.45 -16.28 -5.47
CA PHE A 577 13.64 -17.04 -6.41
C PHE A 577 13.89 -16.57 -7.84
N LYS A 578 14.11 -17.51 -8.75
CA LYS A 578 14.30 -17.25 -10.18
C LYS A 578 13.19 -17.93 -10.96
N PHE A 579 12.40 -17.12 -11.67
CA PHE A 579 11.37 -17.64 -12.58
C PHE A 579 12.00 -18.41 -13.73
N SER A 580 11.30 -19.44 -14.20
CA SER A 580 11.73 -20.21 -15.37
C SER A 580 11.36 -19.51 -16.69
N ASP A 581 10.29 -18.71 -16.70
CA ASP A 581 9.89 -17.90 -17.85
C ASP A 581 10.35 -16.44 -17.65
N ASN A 582 11.09 -15.90 -18.63
CA ASN A 582 11.65 -14.54 -18.57
C ASN A 582 10.59 -13.43 -18.72
N ARG A 583 9.37 -13.76 -19.17
CA ARG A 583 8.25 -12.82 -19.28
C ARG A 583 7.62 -12.50 -17.94
N LEU A 584 7.80 -13.36 -16.92
CA LEU A 584 7.26 -13.18 -15.58
C LEU A 584 8.32 -12.62 -14.63
N SER A 585 7.96 -11.59 -13.87
CA SER A 585 8.86 -10.97 -12.89
C SER A 585 8.10 -10.45 -11.68
N PHE A 586 8.78 -10.36 -10.52
CA PHE A 586 8.25 -9.60 -9.38
C PHE A 586 8.32 -8.12 -9.70
N VAL A 587 7.34 -7.33 -9.26
CA VAL A 587 7.36 -5.86 -9.37
C VAL A 587 7.08 -5.21 -8.03
N PRO A 588 7.77 -4.11 -7.66
CA PRO A 588 7.45 -3.34 -6.46
C PRO A 588 5.94 -3.04 -6.35
N PRO A 589 5.31 -3.25 -5.16
CA PRO A 589 5.92 -3.55 -3.86
C PRO A 589 6.45 -4.99 -3.66
N GLY A 590 6.37 -5.86 -4.67
CA GLY A 590 6.84 -7.24 -4.64
C GLY A 590 5.84 -8.12 -3.89
N THR A 591 5.61 -7.79 -2.63
CA THR A 591 4.66 -8.44 -1.75
C THR A 591 3.99 -7.44 -0.81
N ARG A 592 2.79 -7.80 -0.34
CA ARG A 592 2.08 -7.13 0.75
C ARG A 592 1.42 -8.19 1.63
N LYS A 593 1.42 -8.00 2.94
CA LYS A 593 0.66 -8.90 3.81
C LYS A 593 -0.82 -8.54 3.69
N THR A 594 -1.68 -9.54 3.54
CA THR A 594 -3.12 -9.32 3.55
C THR A 594 -3.68 -9.69 4.91
N GLN A 595 -4.99 -9.49 5.07
CA GLN A 595 -5.66 -9.89 6.30
C GLN A 595 -5.61 -11.42 6.52
N VAL A 596 -5.62 -12.22 5.46
CA VAL A 596 -5.75 -13.69 5.55
C VAL A 596 -4.53 -14.44 5.02
N GLY A 597 -3.56 -13.75 4.42
CA GLY A 597 -2.42 -14.37 3.74
C GLY A 597 -1.44 -13.31 3.21
N ILE A 598 -0.95 -13.52 1.99
CA ILE A 598 -0.01 -12.63 1.30
C ILE A 598 -0.52 -12.28 -0.10
N SER A 599 -0.28 -11.07 -0.55
CA SER A 599 -0.53 -10.62 -1.92
C SER A 599 0.82 -10.41 -2.59
N VAL A 600 1.00 -10.98 -3.78
CA VAL A 600 2.25 -10.88 -4.56
C VAL A 600 1.95 -10.16 -5.86
N SER A 601 2.79 -9.19 -6.22
CA SER A 601 2.63 -8.41 -7.44
C SER A 601 3.65 -8.85 -8.48
N PHE A 602 3.15 -9.25 -9.65
CA PHE A 602 3.96 -9.67 -10.80
C PHE A 602 3.73 -8.75 -12.00
N ALA A 603 4.70 -8.70 -12.90
CA ALA A 603 4.52 -8.22 -14.26
C ALA A 603 4.75 -9.36 -15.24
N TRP A 604 3.87 -9.39 -16.25
CA TRP A 604 3.94 -10.24 -17.41
C TRP A 604 4.15 -9.39 -18.67
N GLU A 605 5.13 -9.75 -19.48
CA GLU A 605 5.53 -9.07 -20.71
C GLU A 605 5.36 -10.01 -21.91
N GLY A 606 4.15 -10.06 -22.48
CA GLY A 606 3.80 -11.00 -23.55
C GLY A 606 3.38 -10.34 -24.87
N SER A 607 2.72 -11.09 -25.75
CA SER A 607 2.38 -10.66 -27.11
C SER A 607 0.95 -10.13 -27.24
N GLU A 608 0.00 -10.88 -26.67
CA GLU A 608 -1.41 -10.54 -26.50
C GLU A 608 -1.59 -9.56 -25.34
N PHE A 609 -0.83 -9.77 -24.26
CA PHE A 609 -0.73 -8.85 -23.14
C PHE A 609 0.68 -8.23 -23.05
N PRO A 610 0.99 -7.20 -23.87
CA PRO A 610 2.30 -6.54 -23.90
C PRO A 610 2.84 -6.09 -22.56
N LEU A 611 1.94 -5.69 -21.66
CA LEU A 611 2.23 -5.44 -20.27
C LEU A 611 0.98 -5.79 -19.48
N LEU A 612 1.12 -6.71 -18.54
CA LEU A 612 0.06 -7.13 -17.64
C LEU A 612 0.60 -7.15 -16.22
N LEU A 613 0.09 -6.26 -15.37
CA LEU A 613 0.37 -6.33 -13.94
C LEU A 613 -0.64 -7.27 -13.29
N ILE A 614 -0.12 -8.25 -12.56
CA ILE A 614 -0.90 -9.34 -11.99
C ILE A 614 -0.79 -9.26 -10.46
N GLU A 615 -1.92 -9.22 -9.77
CA GLU A 615 -1.97 -9.42 -8.32
C GLU A 615 -2.39 -10.85 -7.99
N VAL A 616 -1.65 -11.52 -7.11
CA VAL A 616 -1.98 -12.86 -6.65
C VAL A 616 -2.12 -12.89 -5.15
N ASP A 617 -3.32 -13.17 -4.68
CA ASP A 617 -3.61 -13.34 -3.27
C ASP A 617 -3.48 -14.82 -2.89
N ILE A 618 -2.51 -15.14 -2.03
CA ILE A 618 -2.21 -16.50 -1.58
C ILE A 618 -2.63 -16.63 -0.10
N VAL A 619 -3.58 -17.51 0.16
CA VAL A 619 -4.21 -17.69 1.47
C VAL A 619 -4.00 -19.12 1.98
N PRO A 620 -3.31 -19.31 3.12
CA PRO A 620 -3.26 -20.62 3.76
C PRO A 620 -4.64 -20.96 4.34
N ILE A 621 -5.16 -22.13 3.97
CA ILE A 621 -6.47 -22.61 4.42
C ILE A 621 -6.41 -24.04 4.94
N LEU A 622 -7.34 -24.37 5.82
CA LEU A 622 -7.42 -25.67 6.46
C LEU A 622 -8.71 -26.37 6.07
N LYS A 623 -8.59 -27.63 5.65
CA LYS A 623 -9.73 -28.46 5.28
C LYS A 623 -10.35 -29.09 6.53
N ILE A 624 -11.66 -29.01 6.64
CA ILE A 624 -12.46 -29.52 7.75
C ILE A 624 -13.70 -30.27 7.24
N PRO A 625 -14.29 -31.18 8.02
CA PRO A 625 -15.61 -31.73 7.71
C PRO A 625 -16.66 -30.62 7.67
N TRP A 626 -17.72 -30.81 6.87
CA TRP A 626 -18.87 -29.92 6.91
C TRP A 626 -19.45 -29.89 8.34
N PRO A 627 -19.47 -28.73 9.02
CA PRO A 627 -19.97 -28.65 10.38
C PRO A 627 -21.45 -28.97 10.42
N GLY A 628 -21.87 -29.92 11.26
CA GLY A 628 -23.29 -30.27 11.42
C GLY A 628 -24.16 -29.09 11.92
N SER A 629 -23.55 -28.08 12.53
CA SER A 629 -24.24 -26.85 12.96
C SER A 629 -24.44 -25.82 11.85
N GLN A 630 -23.75 -25.94 10.71
CA GLN A 630 -23.86 -24.97 9.60
C GLN A 630 -24.91 -25.43 8.59
N GLN A 631 -25.84 -24.54 8.27
CA GLN A 631 -26.85 -24.78 7.23
C GLN A 631 -26.15 -25.11 5.90
N ARG A 632 -26.64 -26.14 5.22
CA ARG A 632 -26.21 -26.52 3.87
C ARG A 632 -27.25 -26.04 2.86
N PRO A 633 -27.02 -24.91 2.14
CA PRO A 633 -27.98 -24.41 1.16
C PRO A 633 -28.22 -25.40 0.02
N PRO A 634 -29.40 -25.38 -0.63
CA PRO A 634 -29.74 -26.35 -1.68
C PRO A 634 -28.79 -26.39 -2.87
N MET A 635 -28.16 -25.26 -3.21
CA MET A 635 -27.20 -25.17 -4.31
C MET A 635 -25.81 -25.76 -3.97
N THR A 636 -25.61 -26.28 -2.75
CA THR A 636 -24.35 -26.96 -2.39
C THR A 636 -24.22 -28.26 -3.20
N PRO A 637 -23.12 -28.49 -3.93
CA PRO A 637 -22.93 -29.74 -4.66
C PRO A 637 -23.05 -30.96 -3.74
N PRO A 638 -23.68 -32.06 -4.18
CA PRO A 638 -24.02 -33.19 -3.32
C PRO A 638 -22.79 -33.92 -2.76
N ASP A 639 -21.71 -33.96 -3.53
CA ASP A 639 -20.43 -34.59 -3.19
C ASP A 639 -19.55 -33.75 -2.24
N VAL A 640 -19.96 -32.52 -1.91
CA VAL A 640 -19.22 -31.68 -0.96
C VAL A 640 -19.62 -32.04 0.47
N ASP A 641 -18.73 -32.73 1.15
CA ASP A 641 -18.82 -33.09 2.58
C ASP A 641 -17.80 -32.35 3.46
N THR A 642 -16.99 -31.49 2.85
CA THR A 642 -15.90 -30.76 3.49
C THR A 642 -16.01 -29.26 3.25
N LEU A 643 -15.49 -28.47 4.20
CA LEU A 643 -15.35 -27.02 4.13
C LEU A 643 -13.91 -26.60 4.36
N TYR A 644 -13.63 -25.33 4.10
CA TYR A 644 -12.37 -24.71 4.41
C TYR A 644 -12.54 -23.62 5.46
N ILE A 645 -11.49 -23.40 6.24
CA ILE A 645 -11.37 -22.26 7.15
C ILE A 645 -10.06 -21.53 6.92
N SER A 646 -10.08 -20.23 7.19
CA SER A 646 -8.92 -19.35 7.15
C SER A 646 -8.88 -18.49 8.41
N ASN A 647 -7.68 -18.17 8.89
CA ASN A 647 -7.48 -17.19 9.95
C ASN A 647 -7.51 -15.78 9.34
N THR A 648 -8.18 -14.83 10.01
CA THR A 648 -8.37 -13.46 9.50
C THR A 648 -7.32 -12.47 9.98
N GLY A 649 -6.14 -12.96 10.38
CA GLY A 649 -4.94 -12.16 10.66
C GLY A 649 -5.03 -11.32 11.94
N ASP A 650 -6.20 -11.30 12.59
CA ASP A 650 -6.48 -10.80 13.92
C ASP A 650 -6.76 -11.95 14.91
N GLY A 651 -6.52 -13.19 14.49
CA GLY A 651 -6.74 -14.41 15.29
C GLY A 651 -8.15 -14.97 15.23
N GLU A 652 -9.12 -14.30 14.60
CA GLU A 652 -10.41 -14.90 14.33
C GLU A 652 -10.33 -15.91 13.18
N TRP A 653 -11.14 -16.97 13.24
CA TRP A 653 -11.26 -17.93 12.15
C TRP A 653 -12.61 -17.76 11.45
N ARG A 654 -12.62 -17.95 10.12
CA ARG A 654 -13.84 -17.88 9.29
C ARG A 654 -13.90 -19.04 8.32
N TYR A 655 -15.13 -19.46 8.01
CA TYR A 655 -15.36 -20.38 6.90
C TYR A 655 -15.04 -19.69 5.57
N SER A 656 -14.51 -20.47 4.64
CA SER A 656 -14.28 -20.06 3.26
C SER A 656 -15.11 -20.93 2.33
N PHE A 657 -16.05 -20.31 1.63
CA PHE A 657 -16.94 -20.97 0.67
C PHE A 657 -16.47 -20.81 -0.78
N ALA A 658 -15.33 -20.16 -1.02
CA ALA A 658 -14.83 -19.82 -2.34
C ALA A 658 -14.68 -21.03 -3.27
N ALA A 659 -14.28 -22.20 -2.76
CA ALA A 659 -14.18 -23.42 -3.56
C ALA A 659 -15.55 -23.96 -4.03
N ILE A 660 -16.57 -23.89 -3.17
CA ILE A 660 -17.94 -24.31 -3.50
C ILE A 660 -18.54 -23.35 -4.50
N GLU A 661 -18.43 -22.04 -4.23
CA GLU A 661 -18.83 -21.00 -5.17
C GLU A 661 -18.18 -21.26 -6.53
N SER A 662 -16.87 -21.49 -6.56
CA SER A 662 -16.15 -21.68 -7.80
C SER A 662 -16.66 -22.85 -8.63
N ARG A 663 -16.99 -23.97 -7.98
CA ARG A 663 -17.59 -25.13 -8.66
C ARG A 663 -18.95 -24.80 -9.27
N ILE A 664 -19.80 -24.07 -8.54
CA ILE A 664 -21.13 -23.66 -9.02
C ILE A 664 -20.99 -22.69 -10.21
N PHE A 665 -20.12 -21.69 -10.07
CA PHE A 665 -19.93 -20.66 -11.09
C PHE A 665 -19.26 -21.20 -12.37
N ARG A 666 -18.33 -22.16 -12.25
CA ARG A 666 -17.77 -22.88 -13.42
C ARG A 666 -18.81 -23.67 -14.19
N ALA A 667 -19.77 -24.26 -13.49
CA ALA A 667 -20.83 -25.07 -14.07
C ALA A 667 -22.02 -24.24 -14.60
N LEU A 668 -21.93 -22.90 -14.61
CA LEU A 668 -23.03 -22.06 -15.08
C LEU A 668 -23.38 -22.32 -16.55
N PRO A 669 -24.67 -22.54 -16.87
CA PRO A 669 -25.14 -22.56 -18.24
C PRO A 669 -24.86 -21.23 -18.96
N GLY A 670 -24.66 -21.27 -20.29
CA GLY A 670 -24.23 -20.11 -21.08
C GLY A 670 -25.08 -18.85 -20.87
N ASN A 671 -26.41 -18.98 -20.80
CA ASN A 671 -27.31 -17.85 -20.59
C ASN A 671 -27.23 -17.26 -19.16
N ARG A 672 -27.21 -18.12 -18.12
CA ARG A 672 -27.04 -17.66 -16.73
C ARG A 672 -25.69 -16.97 -16.54
N ARG A 673 -24.64 -17.55 -17.12
CA ARG A 673 -23.31 -16.98 -17.15
C ARG A 673 -23.28 -15.60 -17.81
N LEU A 674 -23.98 -15.44 -18.94
CA LEU A 674 -24.09 -14.15 -19.62
C LEU A 674 -24.71 -13.08 -18.71
N VAL A 675 -25.80 -13.40 -18.00
CA VAL A 675 -26.43 -12.47 -17.03
C VAL A 675 -25.43 -12.08 -15.93
N PHE A 676 -24.73 -13.06 -15.35
CA PHE A 676 -23.75 -12.78 -14.30
C PHE A 676 -22.62 -11.88 -14.80
N LEU A 677 -22.03 -12.20 -15.97
CA LEU A 677 -20.98 -11.40 -16.59
C LEU A 677 -21.46 -9.98 -16.91
N ALA A 678 -22.71 -9.82 -17.34
CA ALA A 678 -23.32 -8.53 -17.60
C ALA A 678 -23.47 -7.70 -16.30
N CYS A 679 -23.97 -8.29 -15.22
CA CYS A 679 -24.01 -7.62 -13.91
C CYS A 679 -22.61 -7.27 -13.40
N LYS A 680 -21.64 -8.18 -13.58
CA LYS A 680 -20.26 -7.97 -13.17
C LYS A 680 -19.60 -6.84 -13.97
N LEU A 681 -19.87 -6.74 -15.27
CA LEU A 681 -19.35 -5.67 -16.12
C LEU A 681 -19.77 -4.30 -15.60
N LEU A 682 -21.02 -4.12 -15.15
CA LEU A 682 -21.48 -2.86 -14.51
C LEU A 682 -20.63 -2.50 -13.29
N ILE A 683 -20.48 -3.47 -12.39
CA ILE A 683 -19.73 -3.29 -11.16
C ILE A 683 -18.26 -2.95 -11.46
N VAL A 684 -17.65 -3.64 -12.43
CA VAL A 684 -16.24 -3.43 -12.81
C VAL A 684 -16.06 -2.08 -13.51
N THR A 685 -17.01 -1.62 -14.33
CA THR A 685 -16.91 -0.28 -14.97
C THR A 685 -16.95 0.88 -13.98
N LEU A 686 -17.46 0.65 -12.77
CA LEU A 686 -17.46 1.65 -11.69
C LEU A 686 -16.21 1.55 -10.80
N LYS A 687 -15.37 0.52 -10.98
CA LYS A 687 -14.15 0.29 -10.20
C LYS A 687 -12.92 0.67 -11.01
N VAL A 688 -11.94 1.26 -10.34
CA VAL A 688 -10.58 1.43 -10.88
C VAL A 688 -9.76 0.20 -10.52
N VAL A 689 -8.90 -0.23 -11.43
CA VAL A 689 -7.89 -1.25 -11.13
C VAL A 689 -6.94 -0.72 -10.05
N SER A 690 -6.64 -1.57 -9.07
CA SER A 690 -5.89 -1.23 -7.84
C SER A 690 -4.52 -0.61 -8.12
N TRP A 691 -3.94 -0.93 -9.26
CA TRP A 691 -2.58 -0.60 -9.65
C TRP A 691 -2.48 0.54 -10.68
N ALA A 692 -3.59 1.13 -11.12
CA ALA A 692 -3.56 2.25 -12.07
C ALA A 692 -2.67 3.42 -11.57
N PRO A 693 -2.06 4.20 -12.48
CA PRO A 693 -1.33 5.41 -12.13
C PRO A 693 -2.18 6.37 -11.30
N ARG A 694 -1.52 7.24 -10.54
CA ARG A 694 -2.20 8.19 -9.65
C ARG A 694 -3.18 9.10 -10.40
N ASP A 695 -2.82 9.61 -11.58
CA ASP A 695 -3.68 10.45 -12.41
C ASP A 695 -4.91 9.70 -12.93
N VAL A 696 -4.76 8.41 -13.26
CA VAL A 696 -5.90 7.54 -13.59
C VAL A 696 -6.76 7.27 -12.37
N LYS A 697 -6.16 7.01 -11.20
CA LYS A 697 -6.90 6.87 -9.94
C LYS A 697 -7.62 8.16 -9.54
N GLU A 698 -7.00 9.33 -9.76
CA GLU A 698 -7.55 10.66 -9.44
C GLU A 698 -8.83 10.98 -10.22
N LEU A 699 -9.00 10.46 -11.44
CA LEU A 699 -10.29 10.51 -12.16
C LEU A 699 -11.44 9.88 -11.36
N PHE A 700 -11.12 9.03 -10.38
CA PHE A 700 -12.07 8.32 -9.54
C PHE A 700 -11.77 8.52 -8.04
N THR A 701 -10.83 9.40 -7.65
CA THR A 701 -10.46 9.68 -6.25
C THR A 701 -9.93 11.11 -5.96
N TYR A 702 -10.62 11.79 -5.02
CA TYR A 702 -10.11 12.56 -3.85
C TYR A 702 -9.72 14.06 -3.91
N TRP A 703 -10.13 14.80 -2.84
CA TRP A 703 -9.30 15.78 -2.10
C TRP A 703 -9.78 16.03 -0.65
N ASN A 704 -8.84 16.40 0.25
CA ASN A 704 -9.03 17.06 1.57
C ASN A 704 -10.00 16.44 2.61
N GLY A 705 -9.83 15.16 2.97
CA GLY A 705 -10.46 14.56 4.16
C GLY A 705 -11.87 14.02 3.99
N ARG A 706 -12.50 14.15 2.81
CA ARG A 706 -13.78 13.47 2.49
C ARG A 706 -13.62 12.55 1.28
N ARG A 707 -14.05 11.29 1.42
CA ARG A 707 -13.88 10.22 0.41
C ARG A 707 -15.12 10.13 -0.49
N PHE A 708 -15.01 10.55 -1.75
CA PHE A 708 -15.93 10.10 -2.81
C PHE A 708 -15.36 8.82 -3.41
N LYS A 709 -15.52 7.70 -2.70
CA LYS A 709 -15.41 6.40 -3.37
C LYS A 709 -16.65 6.28 -4.24
N ILE A 710 -16.53 5.89 -5.51
CA ILE A 710 -17.70 5.46 -6.28
C ILE A 710 -18.29 4.25 -5.53
N PRO A 711 -19.48 4.39 -4.93
CA PRO A 711 -20.16 3.24 -4.36
C PRO A 711 -20.45 2.29 -5.51
N ALA A 712 -19.93 1.08 -5.42
CA ALA A 712 -20.25 -0.01 -6.34
C ALA A 712 -20.39 -1.27 -5.48
N PRO A 713 -21.33 -2.18 -5.80
CA PRO A 713 -21.47 -3.40 -5.04
C PRO A 713 -20.17 -4.22 -5.03
N ALA A 714 -19.88 -4.88 -3.91
CA ALA A 714 -18.77 -5.82 -3.85
C ALA A 714 -19.06 -7.05 -4.73
N GLY A 715 -18.02 -7.67 -5.31
CA GLY A 715 -18.19 -8.91 -6.10
C GLY A 715 -18.83 -10.03 -5.28
N PHE A 716 -18.48 -10.10 -3.99
CA PHE A 716 -19.13 -10.96 -3.00
C PHE A 716 -20.65 -10.76 -2.94
N ILE A 717 -21.15 -9.52 -2.89
CA ILE A 717 -22.60 -9.23 -2.85
C ILE A 717 -23.29 -9.72 -4.13
N LEU A 718 -22.64 -9.52 -5.29
CA LEU A 718 -23.16 -10.00 -6.57
C LEU A 718 -23.27 -11.53 -6.59
N LYS A 719 -22.25 -12.25 -6.16
CA LYS A 719 -22.30 -13.73 -6.10
C LYS A 719 -23.45 -14.22 -5.24
N ASN A 720 -23.60 -13.67 -4.03
CA ASN A 720 -24.63 -14.10 -3.07
C ASN A 720 -26.05 -13.82 -3.57
N THR A 721 -26.32 -12.62 -4.08
CA THR A 721 -27.63 -12.31 -4.68
C THR A 721 -27.94 -13.12 -5.93
N PHE A 722 -26.91 -13.42 -6.74
CA PHE A 722 -27.09 -14.25 -7.93
C PHE A 722 -27.36 -15.72 -7.59
N LEU A 723 -26.76 -16.26 -6.54
CA LEU A 723 -27.08 -17.60 -6.03
C LEU A 723 -28.54 -17.70 -5.57
N GLN A 724 -29.02 -16.69 -4.83
CA GLN A 724 -30.43 -16.60 -4.44
C GLN A 724 -31.36 -16.50 -5.66
N GLU A 725 -30.98 -15.71 -6.66
CA GLU A 725 -31.74 -15.60 -7.91
C GLU A 725 -31.84 -16.94 -8.65
N MET A 726 -30.75 -17.71 -8.72
CA MET A 726 -30.76 -19.03 -9.35
C MET A 726 -31.57 -20.06 -8.57
N GLU A 727 -31.60 -19.95 -7.23
CA GLU A 727 -32.43 -20.82 -6.39
C GLU A 727 -33.92 -20.56 -6.59
N ASP A 728 -34.31 -19.28 -6.62
CA ASP A 728 -35.71 -18.87 -6.76
C ASP A 728 -36.23 -19.07 -8.20
N VAL A 729 -35.40 -18.80 -9.21
CA VAL A 729 -35.79 -18.76 -10.63
C VAL A 729 -35.26 -19.98 -11.38
N LYS A 730 -36.00 -21.08 -11.26
CA LYS A 730 -35.63 -22.38 -11.84
C LYS A 730 -35.94 -22.53 -13.32
N ASP A 731 -36.93 -21.81 -13.84
CA ASP A 731 -37.34 -21.87 -15.24
C ASP A 731 -36.22 -21.36 -16.17
N ASN A 732 -35.82 -22.16 -17.16
CA ASN A 732 -34.78 -21.79 -18.12
C ASN A 732 -35.23 -20.69 -19.10
N ALA A 733 -36.54 -20.57 -19.39
CA ALA A 733 -37.07 -19.52 -20.27
C ALA A 733 -36.88 -18.11 -19.69
N GLU A 734 -36.78 -18.01 -18.35
CA GLU A 734 -36.53 -16.78 -17.62
C GLU A 734 -35.08 -16.26 -17.71
N TRP A 735 -34.20 -17.05 -18.30
CA TRP A 735 -32.79 -16.71 -18.52
C TRP A 735 -32.49 -16.41 -19.99
N ASP A 736 -33.50 -16.29 -20.85
CA ASP A 736 -33.30 -15.98 -22.26
C ASP A 736 -32.58 -14.63 -22.45
N THR A 737 -31.77 -14.54 -23.52
CA THR A 737 -31.03 -13.33 -23.87
C THR A 737 -31.91 -12.11 -24.12
N GLN A 738 -33.16 -12.28 -24.55
CA GLN A 738 -34.15 -11.21 -24.70
C GLN A 738 -34.57 -10.63 -23.34
N LYS A 739 -34.50 -11.43 -22.28
CA LYS A 739 -34.80 -11.03 -20.89
C LYS A 739 -33.56 -10.58 -20.11
N LEU A 740 -32.41 -10.38 -20.76
CA LEU A 740 -31.15 -10.04 -20.10
C LEU A 740 -31.30 -8.84 -19.14
N TYR A 741 -31.88 -7.73 -19.61
CA TYR A 741 -32.05 -6.53 -18.79
C TYR A 741 -33.00 -6.76 -17.61
N GLU A 742 -34.09 -7.51 -17.83
CA GLU A 742 -35.05 -7.84 -16.77
C GLU A 742 -34.39 -8.67 -15.67
N ARG A 743 -33.59 -9.67 -16.06
CA ARG A 743 -32.88 -10.53 -15.12
C ARG A 743 -31.78 -9.77 -14.38
N MET A 744 -31.07 -8.87 -15.05
CA MET A 744 -30.13 -7.96 -14.38
C MET A 744 -30.83 -7.06 -13.35
N CYS A 745 -31.96 -6.44 -13.73
CA CYS A 745 -32.76 -5.63 -12.79
C CYS A 745 -33.20 -6.46 -11.57
N SER A 746 -33.66 -7.70 -11.78
CA SER A 746 -34.03 -8.61 -10.70
C SER A 746 -32.87 -8.83 -9.72
N VAL A 747 -31.67 -9.15 -10.23
CA VAL A 747 -30.47 -9.36 -9.40
C VAL A 747 -30.09 -8.12 -8.59
N PHE A 748 -30.06 -6.93 -9.19
CA PHE A 748 -29.75 -5.69 -8.46
C PHE A 748 -30.86 -5.26 -7.50
N SER A 749 -32.13 -5.58 -7.80
CA SER A 749 -33.25 -5.27 -6.90
C SER A 749 -33.16 -6.01 -5.57
N ARG A 750 -32.56 -7.22 -5.54
CA ARG A 750 -32.27 -7.99 -4.31
C ARG A 750 -31.23 -7.34 -3.42
N MET A 751 -30.44 -6.42 -3.96
CA MET A 751 -29.49 -5.61 -3.19
C MET A 751 -30.15 -4.34 -2.62
N CYS A 752 -31.45 -4.16 -2.84
CA CYS A 752 -32.19 -2.96 -2.50
C CYS A 752 -33.36 -3.25 -1.54
N ILE A 753 -33.77 -2.23 -0.80
CA ILE A 753 -35.05 -2.19 -0.07
C ILE A 753 -36.03 -1.41 -0.93
N ARG A 754 -37.21 -1.98 -1.15
CA ARG A 754 -38.29 -1.35 -1.90
C ARG A 754 -39.21 -0.56 -0.97
N ASP A 755 -39.41 0.71 -1.29
CA ASP A 755 -40.39 1.58 -0.63
C ASP A 755 -41.41 2.04 -1.67
N TYR A 756 -42.68 1.70 -1.46
CA TYR A 756 -43.77 2.07 -2.35
C TYR A 756 -44.55 3.21 -1.75
N ASP A 757 -44.46 4.37 -2.38
CA ASP A 757 -45.25 5.52 -1.99
C ASP A 757 -46.65 5.42 -2.61
N VAL A 758 -47.61 5.05 -1.77
CA VAL A 758 -49.03 4.87 -2.12
C VAL A 758 -49.65 6.17 -2.62
N THR A 759 -49.16 7.33 -2.17
CA THR A 759 -49.71 8.64 -2.56
C THR A 759 -49.20 9.15 -3.91
N SER A 760 -47.95 8.86 -4.27
CA SER A 760 -47.40 9.24 -5.58
C SER A 760 -47.47 8.13 -6.64
N GLY A 761 -47.79 6.90 -6.24
CA GLY A 761 -47.77 5.72 -7.11
C GLY A 761 -46.35 5.34 -7.57
N THR A 762 -45.31 5.87 -6.91
CA THR A 762 -43.91 5.66 -7.30
C THR A 762 -43.21 4.65 -6.39
N THR A 763 -42.37 3.80 -6.98
CA THR A 763 -41.48 2.90 -6.21
C THR A 763 -40.11 3.57 -6.08
N ARG A 764 -39.60 3.66 -4.85
CA ARG A 764 -38.23 4.08 -4.56
C ARG A 764 -37.40 2.90 -4.07
N TYR A 765 -36.12 2.88 -4.45
CA TYR A 765 -35.17 1.85 -4.04
C TYR A 765 -34.09 2.45 -3.14
N PHE A 766 -33.90 1.84 -1.98
CA PHE A 766 -32.83 2.16 -1.03
C PHE A 766 -31.83 1.00 -0.92
N HIS A 767 -30.70 1.23 -0.28
CA HIS A 767 -29.61 0.27 -0.24
C HIS A 767 -29.99 -0.83 0.76
N GLY A 768 -29.96 -2.09 0.32
CA GLY A 768 -30.33 -3.25 1.13
C GLY A 768 -29.12 -3.95 1.73
N LYS A 769 -29.36 -4.69 2.83
CA LYS A 769 -28.41 -5.64 3.40
C LYS A 769 -28.55 -6.98 2.67
N VAL A 770 -27.43 -7.53 2.22
CA VAL A 770 -27.34 -8.84 1.60
C VAL A 770 -26.60 -9.80 2.54
N HIS A 771 -27.23 -10.93 2.82
CA HIS A 771 -26.67 -11.99 3.63
C HIS A 771 -25.81 -12.93 2.78
N ALA A 772 -24.80 -13.53 3.42
CA ALA A 772 -24.01 -14.58 2.80
C ALA A 772 -24.85 -15.84 2.60
N TYR A 773 -24.93 -16.30 1.35
CA TYR A 773 -25.73 -17.46 0.93
C TYR A 773 -25.29 -18.74 1.64
N PHE A 774 -23.97 -18.99 1.70
CA PHE A 774 -23.41 -20.13 2.44
C PHE A 774 -23.01 -19.78 3.88
N GLY A 775 -22.64 -18.53 4.14
CA GLY A 775 -22.17 -18.08 5.46
C GLY A 775 -23.26 -18.04 6.53
N GLY A 776 -24.54 -17.86 6.15
CA GLY A 776 -25.64 -17.81 7.11
C GLY A 776 -25.34 -16.82 8.25
N ASN A 777 -25.32 -17.33 9.49
CA ASN A 777 -25.11 -16.54 10.70
C ASN A 777 -23.63 -16.32 11.11
N THR A 778 -22.68 -16.88 10.36
CA THR A 778 -21.24 -16.74 10.64
C THR A 778 -20.60 -15.60 9.85
N GLU A 779 -21.33 -14.98 8.92
CA GLU A 779 -20.84 -13.88 8.10
C GLU A 779 -21.71 -12.63 8.23
N LYS A 780 -21.06 -11.47 8.33
CA LYS A 780 -21.72 -10.18 8.46
C LYS A 780 -22.46 -9.81 7.16
N PRO A 781 -23.73 -9.35 7.23
CA PRO A 781 -24.42 -8.85 6.06
C PRO A 781 -23.72 -7.60 5.49
N SER A 782 -23.66 -7.52 4.17
CA SER A 782 -23.00 -6.43 3.44
C SER A 782 -24.02 -5.55 2.72
N ILE A 783 -23.76 -4.23 2.65
CA ILE A 783 -24.68 -3.26 2.03
C ILE A 783 -24.46 -3.21 0.51
N GLY A 784 -25.55 -3.33 -0.25
CA GLY A 784 -25.61 -3.18 -1.71
C GLY A 784 -25.42 -1.74 -2.20
N LEU A 785 -24.31 -1.09 -1.83
CA LEU A 785 -24.02 0.29 -2.21
C LEU A 785 -24.14 0.50 -3.74
N ALA A 786 -24.82 1.56 -4.15
CA ALA A 786 -25.13 1.92 -5.54
C ALA A 786 -25.97 0.94 -6.37
N ALA A 787 -26.48 -0.14 -5.77
CA ALA A 787 -27.43 -0.99 -6.46
C ALA A 787 -28.69 -0.23 -6.94
N PRO A 788 -29.26 0.73 -6.17
CA PRO A 788 -30.38 1.54 -6.65
C PRO A 788 -30.05 2.36 -7.91
N GLU A 789 -28.86 2.95 -7.99
CA GLU A 789 -28.39 3.74 -9.14
C GLU A 789 -28.19 2.87 -10.38
N ILE A 790 -27.63 1.68 -10.19
CA ILE A 790 -27.47 0.69 -11.25
C ILE A 790 -28.83 0.21 -11.75
N LEU A 791 -29.76 -0.07 -10.84
CA LEU A 791 -31.12 -0.48 -11.18
C LEU A 791 -31.84 0.59 -12.00
N ALA A 792 -31.82 1.85 -11.54
CA ALA A 792 -32.41 2.97 -12.26
C ALA A 792 -31.76 3.18 -13.65
N PHE A 793 -30.44 2.98 -13.75
CA PHE A 793 -29.75 3.02 -15.05
C PHE A 793 -30.25 1.92 -16.00
N LEU A 794 -30.35 0.68 -15.52
CA LEU A 794 -30.84 -0.45 -16.31
C LEU A 794 -32.30 -0.26 -16.75
N GLU A 795 -33.16 0.22 -15.87
CA GLU A 795 -34.55 0.57 -16.20
C GLU A 795 -34.61 1.65 -17.28
N SER A 796 -33.72 2.65 -17.22
CA SER A 796 -33.63 3.70 -18.25
C SER A 796 -33.16 3.22 -19.61
N LEU A 797 -32.46 2.07 -19.66
CA LEU A 797 -32.07 1.41 -20.91
C LEU A 797 -33.21 0.56 -21.48
N LYS A 798 -34.06 -0.03 -20.63
CA LYS A 798 -35.23 -0.81 -21.06
C LYS A 798 -36.29 0.05 -21.77
N ALA A 799 -36.44 1.30 -21.34
CA ALA A 799 -37.45 2.23 -21.86
C ALA A 799 -37.08 2.88 -23.20
N SER A 800 -35.84 2.71 -23.69
CA SER A 800 -35.32 3.30 -24.94
C SER A 800 -34.93 2.23 -25.93
#